data_AF-A0A8H5YZM9-F1
#
_entry.id   AF-A0A8H5YZM9-F1
#
_cell.length_a   1.000
_cell.length_b   1.000
_cell.length_c   1.000
_cell.angle_alpha   90.00
_cell.angle_beta   90.00
_cell.angle_gamma   90.00
#
_symmetry.space_group_name_H-M   'P 1'
#
loop_
_entity.id
_entity.type
_entity.pdbx_description
1 polymer ?
#
loop_
_entity_poly.entity_id
_entity_poly.type
_entity_poly.pdbx_seq_one_letter_code
_entity_poly.pdbx_strand_id
1 'polypeptide(L)'
;MALRNSISDEKDVEAIASHLDHANTAATNGGLSAEEMEFVANFPEERKKKVLAKIDWRLMPMLAILYLVTYIDKANIGNAKIEGMLPDLGMNGEQYNIALSIYFIPYILAEVPSNMILNKFAKPSQYMATIMFIWGIVVVCTGLIHNFGQLCAIRILLGLFEAGFFPGAILIISKWYLPHETQTRVAILYTSAATGGAFSGLFAYAIAKMDGIGGQTGWRWIFFIEGIFTIVMSFATWFLLIDSPTLSYWLTDEEKRYLVLRQASRRVTNSGEYREKTFDKGALFEVLKDWKAYLLVIMSWSNAAPNYGLKFSMPSIVQGMGFTSSNAQLMTIPPYLCGAISSYLLARFADKHKWRMPFIVGPQLCIIIAFSILMTKAEFIVQNLGVCYFAVCLACAGMYPILPGTSAWNIDNNLNPTKRAISIGFVTCAGTIGGIYGSYIYIDKEKPKYTTGYGASLGFAVAGILAAVTLETVLVMINKKRSKISEAEVRSKYTEEELEIMGEKSPLYHPLRTIMRLLTVANDGELRLADFVGDYIPPYTILSHTWGKDSEEVTFQDMVEGKGKNKLGYQKLRFCEKQSAKDKIQFFWIDTCCIDKTSSAELSEAINSMYHWYRDADKCYVYLSDVSINGSVGNSLFPQQTWETAFRESRWFTRGWTLQELVAPSCVEFYSLEGVRLGNRASMIQEIEDITGINTEALQGSPLSRFGFEERMSWARGRETKREEDAAYSLLGVFGVHMPLVYGEGRRNAFIRLQRVIQESARNFGSEGFHFILQRGTALHETDESFRFLMGDMNRDGCPDLVAVKSRDTISGMIELSVFSGASLFRTYISETVIGLPVTTATQYDFVLADWDGDKTLDLVVIKKGSTDTKTTEVYILSGASNFQDIILQTRTALHETDDTWAFSMGRWNAGRKPDLFAIKKSSTGTNSTEVHILSGASGFQKFILQTGTCLHETDDAFDFAVADWNADGCPDLVVVWKSNDSNRYSLLHVLSGASTYQDFMLHAEIPLLDTLGMYEFMVTEWTRNGRLDLVGIRKSETGTNSTEVHIMTGL
;
A
#
# COMPACT_ATOMS: atom_id res chain seq x y z
N MET A 1 40.28 2.83 35.68
CA MET A 1 39.78 3.09 37.05
C MET A 1 39.80 4.59 37.41
N ALA A 2 39.50 5.49 36.48
CA ALA A 2 39.38 6.95 36.76
C ALA A 2 38.42 7.67 35.79
N LEU A 3 37.30 7.01 35.43
CA LEU A 3 36.21 7.60 34.64
C LEU A 3 34.95 6.72 34.79
N ARG A 4 34.52 6.49 36.05
CA ARG A 4 33.32 5.69 36.37
C ARG A 4 32.40 6.34 37.41
N ASN A 5 32.55 7.64 37.69
CA ASN A 5 31.79 8.33 38.75
C ASN A 5 31.23 9.69 38.27
N SER A 6 30.36 9.71 37.27
CA SER A 6 29.54 10.93 37.00
C SER A 6 28.27 10.67 36.19
N ILE A 7 27.45 9.67 36.57
CA ILE A 7 26.01 9.65 36.25
C ILE A 7 25.34 8.92 37.42
N SER A 8 24.70 9.63 38.33
CA SER A 8 24.09 9.06 39.54
C SER A 8 22.69 9.57 39.84
N ASP A 9 21.95 10.08 38.85
CA ASP A 9 20.56 10.46 39.04
C ASP A 9 19.67 9.81 37.97
N GLU A 10 18.71 9.01 38.44
CA GLU A 10 17.65 8.36 37.65
C GLU A 10 16.87 9.36 36.78
N LYS A 11 16.81 10.63 37.23
CA LYS A 11 16.22 11.75 36.51
C LYS A 11 16.99 12.20 35.27
N ASP A 12 18.31 12.05 35.24
CA ASP A 12 19.11 12.39 34.06
C ASP A 12 19.00 11.31 32.98
N VAL A 13 18.80 10.05 33.39
CA VAL A 13 18.52 8.94 32.48
C VAL A 13 17.10 9.05 31.90
N GLU A 14 16.10 9.45 32.68
CA GLU A 14 14.75 9.78 32.18
C GLU A 14 14.74 11.04 31.31
N ALA A 15 15.51 12.07 31.64
CA ALA A 15 15.63 13.27 30.80
C ALA A 15 16.29 12.97 29.45
N ILE A 16 17.34 12.13 29.45
CA ILE A 16 18.02 11.67 28.23
C ILE A 16 17.12 10.71 27.43
N ALA A 17 16.37 9.82 28.08
CA ALA A 17 15.40 8.94 27.44
C ALA A 17 14.23 9.73 26.82
N SER A 18 13.70 10.74 27.51
CA SER A 18 12.66 11.63 26.98
C SER A 18 13.17 12.52 25.84
N HIS A 19 14.43 12.97 25.90
CA HIS A 19 15.08 13.69 24.81
C HIS A 19 15.40 12.79 23.60
N LEU A 20 15.70 11.50 23.82
CA LEU A 20 15.85 10.50 22.76
C LEU A 20 14.49 10.10 22.15
N ASP A 21 13.42 10.03 22.95
CA ASP A 21 12.06 9.81 22.46
C ASP A 21 11.55 11.01 21.65
N HIS A 22 11.81 12.24 22.11
CA HIS A 22 11.51 13.46 21.34
C HIS A 22 12.40 13.65 20.10
N ALA A 23 13.64 13.14 20.11
CA ALA A 23 14.50 13.14 18.92
C ALA A 23 14.09 12.08 17.88
N ASN A 24 13.59 10.92 18.31
CA ASN A 24 13.06 9.87 17.43
C ASN A 24 11.72 10.25 16.78
N THR A 25 10.96 11.18 17.38
CA THR A 25 9.72 11.73 16.77
C THR A 25 9.97 12.93 15.83
N ALA A 26 11.19 13.45 15.75
CA ALA A 26 11.48 14.70 15.02
C ALA A 26 11.93 14.49 13.56
N ALA A 27 11.97 13.26 13.04
CA ALA A 27 12.49 12.99 11.70
C ALA A 27 11.72 11.91 10.94
N THR A 28 10.43 12.12 10.69
CA THR A 28 9.71 11.40 9.62
C THR A 28 8.80 12.34 8.84
N ASN A 29 8.78 12.18 7.51
CA ASN A 29 7.86 12.90 6.63
C ASN A 29 6.41 12.60 7.06
N GLY A 30 5.71 13.62 7.57
CA GLY A 30 4.26 13.55 7.70
C GLY A 30 3.68 13.02 9.01
N GLY A 31 4.49 12.89 10.06
CA GLY A 31 3.97 12.53 11.37
C GLY A 31 3.55 11.08 11.56
N LEU A 32 3.95 10.21 10.64
CA LEU A 32 3.77 8.78 10.72
C LEU A 32 5.03 8.15 11.33
N SER A 33 4.84 7.16 12.17
CA SER A 33 5.93 6.27 12.58
C SER A 33 6.49 5.50 11.36
N ALA A 34 7.72 5.03 11.45
CA ALA A 34 8.34 4.23 10.39
C ALA A 34 7.51 2.98 10.06
N GLU A 35 6.95 2.32 11.09
CA GLU A 35 6.06 1.15 10.95
C GLU A 35 4.78 1.48 10.17
N GLU A 36 4.18 2.66 10.38
CA GLU A 36 2.97 3.08 9.68
C GLU A 36 3.25 3.42 8.21
N MET A 37 4.41 4.03 7.91
CA MET A 37 4.83 4.26 6.53
C MET A 37 5.11 2.95 5.80
N GLU A 38 5.75 2.00 6.47
CA GLU A 38 6.01 0.67 5.93
C GLU A 38 4.70 -0.09 5.67
N PHE A 39 3.74 -0.05 6.59
CA PHE A 39 2.41 -0.64 6.39
C PHE A 39 1.68 -0.07 5.16
N VAL A 40 1.71 1.25 4.96
CA VAL A 40 1.07 1.88 3.79
C VAL A 40 1.79 1.51 2.49
N ALA A 41 3.12 1.43 2.51
CA ALA A 41 3.94 1.04 1.36
C ALA A 41 3.69 -0.42 0.96
N ASN A 42 3.73 -1.32 1.93
CA ASN A 42 3.62 -2.78 1.75
C ASN A 42 2.18 -3.29 1.61
N PHE A 43 1.15 -2.44 1.75
CA PHE A 43 -0.23 -2.85 1.51
C PHE A 43 -0.38 -3.36 0.05
N PRO A 44 -0.89 -4.59 -0.18
CA PRO A 44 -0.85 -5.20 -1.51
C PRO A 44 -1.59 -4.39 -2.58
N GLU A 45 -0.99 -4.19 -3.75
CA GLU A 45 -1.57 -3.38 -4.85
C GLU A 45 -2.95 -3.88 -5.31
N GLU A 46 -3.17 -5.20 -5.30
CA GLU A 46 -4.51 -5.75 -5.59
C GLU A 46 -5.53 -5.36 -4.53
N ARG A 47 -5.15 -5.38 -3.25
CA ARG A 47 -6.02 -4.95 -2.15
C ARG A 47 -6.26 -3.44 -2.21
N LYS A 48 -5.25 -2.61 -2.54
CA LYS A 48 -5.42 -1.16 -2.77
C LYS A 48 -6.52 -0.89 -3.79
N LYS A 49 -6.47 -1.56 -4.94
CA LYS A 49 -7.49 -1.44 -6.00
C LYS A 49 -8.86 -1.92 -5.55
N LYS A 50 -8.94 -3.06 -4.84
CA LYS A 50 -10.21 -3.61 -4.31
C LYS A 50 -10.85 -2.65 -3.29
N VAL A 51 -10.07 -2.07 -2.39
CA VAL A 51 -10.56 -1.10 -1.39
C VAL A 51 -11.11 0.14 -2.08
N LEU A 52 -10.37 0.71 -3.04
CA LEU A 52 -10.85 1.87 -3.79
C LEU A 52 -12.13 1.55 -4.58
N ALA A 53 -12.22 0.38 -5.21
CA ALA A 53 -13.43 -0.06 -5.90
C ALA A 53 -14.63 -0.22 -4.94
N LYS A 54 -14.42 -0.73 -3.72
CA LYS A 54 -15.45 -0.83 -2.69
C LYS A 54 -15.99 0.55 -2.28
N ILE A 55 -15.13 1.56 -2.20
CA ILE A 55 -15.51 2.95 -1.90
C ILE A 55 -16.22 3.55 -3.10
N ASP A 56 -15.67 3.41 -4.31
CA ASP A 56 -16.24 3.94 -5.54
C ASP A 56 -17.69 3.45 -5.72
N TRP A 57 -17.95 2.16 -5.50
CA TRP A 57 -19.28 1.56 -5.66
C TRP A 57 -20.32 2.06 -4.65
N ARG A 58 -19.90 2.49 -3.45
CA ARG A 58 -20.81 2.96 -2.40
C ARG A 58 -20.99 4.47 -2.42
N LEU A 59 -19.91 5.22 -2.61
CA LEU A 59 -19.93 6.67 -2.54
C LEU A 59 -20.39 7.30 -3.85
N MET A 60 -19.84 6.86 -4.99
CA MET A 60 -20.01 7.60 -6.24
C MET A 60 -21.42 7.50 -6.83
N PRO A 61 -22.07 6.31 -6.89
CA PRO A 61 -23.46 6.22 -7.33
C PRO A 61 -24.40 7.07 -6.49
N MET A 62 -24.21 7.08 -5.16
CA MET A 62 -25.04 7.86 -4.26
C MET A 62 -24.86 9.37 -4.54
N LEU A 63 -23.63 9.88 -4.54
CA LEU A 63 -23.38 11.30 -4.82
C LEU A 63 -23.86 11.70 -6.23
N ALA A 64 -23.68 10.82 -7.22
CA ALA A 64 -24.16 11.03 -8.58
C ALA A 64 -25.69 11.18 -8.65
N ILE A 65 -26.44 10.25 -8.04
CA ILE A 65 -27.90 10.32 -7.99
C ILE A 65 -28.37 11.59 -7.26
N LEU A 66 -27.74 11.93 -6.13
CA LEU A 66 -28.13 13.11 -5.39
C LEU A 66 -27.88 14.40 -6.18
N TYR A 67 -26.74 14.49 -6.86
CA TYR A 67 -26.46 15.64 -7.71
C TYR A 67 -27.33 15.68 -8.98
N LEU A 68 -27.73 14.52 -9.50
CA LEU A 68 -28.72 14.41 -10.57
C LEU A 68 -30.03 15.08 -10.14
N VAL A 69 -30.55 14.71 -8.96
CA VAL A 69 -31.76 15.29 -8.37
C VAL A 69 -31.62 16.82 -8.23
N THR A 70 -30.51 17.28 -7.66
CA THR A 70 -30.19 18.71 -7.56
C THR A 70 -30.24 19.43 -8.91
N TYR A 71 -29.69 18.81 -9.95
CA TYR A 71 -29.66 19.44 -11.27
C TYR A 71 -30.98 19.43 -12.00
N ILE A 72 -31.85 18.45 -11.73
CA ILE A 72 -33.21 18.39 -12.22
C ILE A 72 -34.01 19.55 -11.60
N ASP A 73 -33.98 19.71 -10.28
CA ASP A 73 -34.67 20.79 -9.56
C ASP A 73 -34.25 22.19 -10.06
N LYS A 74 -32.95 22.40 -10.33
CA LYS A 74 -32.44 23.64 -10.93
C LYS A 74 -32.99 23.89 -12.34
N ALA A 75 -33.18 22.83 -13.14
CA ALA A 75 -33.62 22.95 -14.53
C ALA A 75 -35.12 23.19 -14.67
N ASN A 76 -35.93 22.75 -13.69
CA ASN A 76 -37.39 22.79 -13.76
C ASN A 76 -38.01 24.16 -13.96
N ILE A 77 -37.39 25.24 -13.47
CA ILE A 77 -37.93 26.59 -13.71
C ILE A 77 -37.90 26.98 -15.19
N GLY A 78 -36.91 26.49 -15.95
CA GLY A 78 -36.86 26.65 -17.39
C GLY A 78 -37.98 25.89 -18.10
N ASN A 79 -38.28 24.68 -17.64
CA ASN A 79 -39.38 23.87 -18.15
C ASN A 79 -40.74 24.48 -17.79
N ALA A 80 -40.92 24.90 -16.54
CA ALA A 80 -42.13 25.56 -16.05
C ALA A 80 -42.44 26.86 -16.83
N LYS A 81 -41.40 27.61 -17.24
CA LYS A 81 -41.56 28.78 -18.11
C LYS A 81 -42.23 28.43 -19.45
N ILE A 82 -41.90 27.27 -20.03
CA ILE A 82 -42.49 26.81 -21.29
C ILE A 82 -43.91 26.25 -21.06
N GLU A 83 -44.16 25.64 -19.90
CA GLU A 83 -45.44 25.08 -19.47
C GLU A 83 -46.39 26.13 -18.82
N GLY A 84 -46.26 27.41 -19.17
CA GLY A 84 -47.24 28.44 -18.81
C GLY A 84 -47.10 29.10 -17.43
N MET A 85 -45.95 28.97 -16.74
CA MET A 85 -45.74 29.60 -15.43
C MET A 85 -45.81 31.14 -15.46
N LEU A 86 -45.28 31.79 -16.51
CA LEU A 86 -45.30 33.26 -16.65
C LEU A 86 -46.72 33.84 -16.67
N PRO A 87 -47.63 33.39 -17.57
CA PRO A 87 -49.00 33.89 -17.58
C PRO A 87 -49.77 33.52 -16.31
N ASP A 88 -49.54 32.33 -15.73
CA ASP A 88 -50.21 31.89 -14.49
C ASP A 88 -49.85 32.78 -13.27
N LEU A 89 -48.60 33.24 -13.19
CA LEU A 89 -48.12 34.11 -12.09
C LEU A 89 -48.19 35.62 -12.40
N GLY A 90 -48.67 36.00 -13.58
CA GLY A 90 -48.72 37.40 -14.03
C GLY A 90 -47.34 38.04 -14.18
N MET A 91 -46.33 37.28 -14.59
CA MET A 91 -44.94 37.72 -14.66
C MET A 91 -44.49 38.08 -16.09
N ASN A 92 -43.56 39.03 -16.19
CA ASN A 92 -42.85 39.33 -17.43
C ASN A 92 -41.45 38.67 -17.47
N GLY A 93 -40.77 38.76 -18.63
CA GLY A 93 -39.45 38.15 -18.81
C GLY A 93 -38.35 38.71 -17.89
N GLU A 94 -38.42 39.99 -17.53
CA GLU A 94 -37.46 40.63 -16.62
C GLU A 94 -37.62 40.11 -15.19
N GLN A 95 -38.86 40.02 -14.69
CA GLN A 95 -39.17 39.44 -13.40
C GLN A 95 -38.72 37.97 -13.32
N TYR A 96 -38.86 37.21 -14.41
CA TYR A 96 -38.31 35.86 -14.49
C TYR A 96 -36.78 35.83 -14.31
N ASN A 97 -36.04 36.71 -14.99
CA ASN A 97 -34.58 36.80 -14.83
C ASN A 97 -34.17 37.24 -13.42
N ILE A 98 -34.95 38.12 -12.77
CA ILE A 98 -34.76 38.49 -11.35
C ILE A 98 -34.95 37.27 -10.45
N ALA A 99 -36.02 36.48 -10.67
CA ALA A 99 -36.27 35.26 -9.91
C ALA A 99 -35.18 34.19 -10.10
N LEU A 100 -34.58 34.10 -11.29
CA LEU A 100 -33.40 33.26 -11.52
C LEU A 100 -32.18 33.75 -10.74
N SER A 101 -31.94 35.06 -10.74
CA SER A 101 -30.73 35.65 -10.17
C SER A 101 -30.74 35.71 -8.65
N ILE A 102 -31.90 35.95 -8.04
CA ILE A 102 -32.05 36.09 -6.58
C ILE A 102 -31.71 34.80 -5.83
N TYR A 103 -31.83 33.63 -6.49
CA TYR A 103 -31.41 32.33 -5.96
C TYR A 103 -29.92 32.30 -5.61
N PHE A 104 -29.07 32.93 -6.44
CA PHE A 104 -27.62 32.86 -6.27
C PHE A 104 -27.12 33.65 -5.05
N ILE A 105 -27.83 34.71 -4.62
CA ILE A 105 -27.39 35.56 -3.49
C ILE A 105 -27.26 34.76 -2.19
N PRO A 106 -28.33 34.12 -1.67
CA PRO A 106 -28.22 33.29 -0.46
C PRO A 106 -27.37 32.04 -0.71
N TYR A 107 -27.37 31.49 -1.93
CA TYR A 107 -26.53 30.35 -2.28
C TYR A 107 -25.05 30.64 -2.04
N ILE A 108 -24.56 31.75 -2.61
CA ILE A 108 -23.17 32.21 -2.47
C ILE A 108 -22.84 32.49 -0.99
N LEU A 109 -23.74 33.17 -0.25
CA LEU A 109 -23.49 33.52 1.15
C LEU A 109 -23.47 32.31 2.09
N ALA A 110 -24.28 31.29 1.81
CA ALA A 110 -24.43 30.12 2.66
C ALA A 110 -23.42 29.00 2.35
N GLU A 111 -22.78 29.02 1.18
CA GLU A 111 -21.91 27.95 0.70
C GLU A 111 -20.69 27.71 1.62
N VAL A 112 -19.96 28.77 1.96
CA VAL A 112 -18.80 28.69 2.87
C VAL A 112 -19.23 28.30 4.30
N PRO A 113 -20.20 28.98 4.94
CA PRO A 113 -20.69 28.58 6.26
C PRO A 113 -21.18 27.13 6.29
N SER A 114 -21.94 26.69 5.29
CA SER A 114 -22.47 25.33 5.22
C SER A 114 -21.35 24.29 5.15
N ASN A 115 -20.31 24.52 4.34
CA ASN A 115 -19.19 23.57 4.25
C ASN A 115 -18.37 23.51 5.55
N MET A 116 -18.24 24.65 6.25
CA MET A 116 -17.63 24.69 7.58
C MET A 116 -18.46 23.93 8.61
N ILE A 117 -19.79 24.02 8.54
CA ILE A 117 -20.70 23.26 9.40
C ILE A 117 -20.60 21.76 9.10
N LEU A 118 -20.62 21.35 7.83
CA LEU A 118 -20.47 19.94 7.44
C LEU A 118 -19.20 19.32 8.02
N ASN A 119 -18.09 20.07 8.06
CA ASN A 119 -16.85 19.55 8.63
C ASN A 119 -16.95 19.23 10.14
N LYS A 120 -17.95 19.76 10.86
CA LYS A 120 -18.20 19.49 12.29
C LYS A 120 -19.00 18.22 12.54
N PHE A 121 -19.67 17.69 11.51
CA PHE A 121 -20.48 16.48 11.67
C PHE A 121 -19.57 15.26 11.58
N ALA A 122 -19.58 14.43 12.63
CA ALA A 122 -18.94 13.12 12.60
C ALA A 122 -19.52 12.22 11.50
N LYS A 123 -20.81 12.42 11.17
CA LYS A 123 -21.53 11.73 10.10
C LYS A 123 -21.99 12.72 9.01
N PRO A 124 -21.21 12.90 7.93
CA PRO A 124 -21.59 13.72 6.77
C PRO A 124 -22.98 13.37 6.20
N SER A 125 -23.40 12.10 6.25
CA SER A 125 -24.71 11.62 5.81
C SER A 125 -25.87 12.38 6.46
N GLN A 126 -25.80 12.64 7.77
CA GLN A 126 -26.86 13.30 8.52
C GLN A 126 -27.06 14.74 8.07
N TYR A 127 -25.95 15.48 7.89
CA TYR A 127 -26.02 16.87 7.44
C TYR A 127 -26.55 16.96 6.01
N MET A 128 -26.00 16.15 5.09
CA MET A 128 -26.41 16.13 3.69
C MET A 128 -27.88 15.72 3.54
N ALA A 129 -28.34 14.72 4.29
CA ALA A 129 -29.75 14.33 4.30
C ALA A 129 -30.65 15.43 4.87
N THR A 130 -30.23 16.12 5.94
CA THR A 130 -31.04 17.20 6.56
C THR A 130 -31.23 18.39 5.62
N ILE A 131 -30.16 18.86 4.96
CA ILE A 131 -30.29 19.96 3.99
C ILE A 131 -31.15 19.55 2.80
N MET A 132 -31.04 18.30 2.34
CA MET A 132 -31.85 17.77 1.24
C MET A 132 -33.32 17.62 1.60
N PHE A 133 -33.62 17.20 2.83
CA PHE A 133 -35.00 17.12 3.31
C PHE A 133 -35.68 18.49 3.33
N ILE A 134 -34.99 19.50 3.88
CA ILE A 134 -35.52 20.87 3.93
C ILE A 134 -35.65 21.45 2.53
N TRP A 135 -34.64 21.28 1.68
CA TRP A 135 -34.67 21.74 0.29
C TRP A 135 -35.80 21.07 -0.52
N GLY A 136 -36.02 19.77 -0.37
CA GLY A 136 -37.14 19.06 -1.01
C GLY A 136 -38.51 19.61 -0.61
N ILE A 137 -38.70 19.98 0.67
CA ILE A 137 -39.92 20.67 1.14
C ILE A 137 -40.09 22.02 0.43
N VAL A 138 -39.01 22.80 0.28
CA VAL A 138 -39.04 24.09 -0.43
C VAL A 138 -39.38 23.90 -1.91
N VAL A 139 -38.90 22.83 -2.55
CA VAL A 139 -39.28 22.46 -3.93
C VAL A 139 -40.79 22.20 -4.04
N VAL A 140 -41.37 21.38 -3.15
CA VAL A 140 -42.83 21.14 -3.12
C VAL A 140 -43.60 22.45 -2.93
N CYS A 141 -43.14 23.32 -2.04
CA CYS A 141 -43.74 24.65 -1.81
C CYS A 141 -43.68 25.55 -3.05
N THR A 142 -42.76 25.32 -3.99
CA THR A 142 -42.70 26.05 -5.27
C THR A 142 -43.96 25.82 -6.10
N GLY A 143 -44.55 24.63 -6.05
CA GLY A 143 -45.82 24.34 -6.75
C GLY A 143 -47.04 25.05 -6.13
N LEU A 144 -46.91 25.62 -4.92
CA LEU A 144 -48.00 26.30 -4.19
C LEU A 144 -48.01 27.83 -4.36
N ILE A 145 -47.08 28.40 -5.13
CA ILE A 145 -46.98 29.86 -5.28
C ILE A 145 -48.03 30.42 -6.26
N HIS A 146 -48.37 31.70 -6.11
CA HIS A 146 -49.40 32.38 -6.89
C HIS A 146 -48.96 33.75 -7.45
N ASN A 147 -47.78 34.25 -7.10
CA ASN A 147 -47.28 35.53 -7.60
C ASN A 147 -45.75 35.61 -7.60
N PHE A 148 -45.23 36.66 -8.24
CA PHE A 148 -43.79 36.96 -8.33
C PHE A 148 -43.09 37.05 -6.96
N GLY A 149 -43.71 37.70 -5.96
CA GLY A 149 -43.11 37.87 -4.64
C GLY A 149 -42.90 36.53 -3.92
N GLN A 150 -43.89 35.63 -4.00
CA GLN A 150 -43.79 34.27 -3.46
C GLN A 150 -42.74 33.44 -4.18
N LEU A 151 -42.62 33.57 -5.51
CA LEU A 151 -41.54 32.92 -6.26
C LEU A 151 -40.16 33.39 -5.77
N CYS A 152 -39.96 34.70 -5.60
CA CYS A 152 -38.71 35.26 -5.08
C CYS A 152 -38.40 34.76 -3.66
N ALA A 153 -39.39 34.68 -2.78
CA ALA A 153 -39.21 34.19 -1.42
C ALA A 153 -38.76 32.71 -1.40
N ILE A 154 -39.45 31.85 -2.16
CA ILE A 154 -39.08 30.43 -2.30
C ILE A 154 -37.69 30.29 -2.93
N ARG A 155 -37.35 31.11 -3.93
CA ARG A 155 -36.02 31.12 -4.55
C ARG A 155 -34.90 31.45 -3.59
N ILE A 156 -35.13 32.37 -2.66
CA ILE A 156 -34.16 32.71 -1.61
C ILE A 156 -33.95 31.52 -0.68
N LEU A 157 -35.04 30.89 -0.21
CA LEU A 157 -34.96 29.72 0.66
C LEU A 157 -34.28 28.54 -0.04
N LEU A 158 -34.60 28.31 -1.32
CA LEU A 158 -33.99 27.27 -2.14
C LEU A 158 -32.47 27.47 -2.22
N GLY A 159 -32.03 28.69 -2.56
CA GLY A 159 -30.60 29.01 -2.62
C GLY A 159 -29.90 28.81 -1.28
N LEU A 160 -30.54 29.17 -0.16
CA LEU A 160 -29.97 28.99 1.19
C LEU A 160 -29.72 27.52 1.55
N PHE A 161 -30.68 26.63 1.30
CA PHE A 161 -30.59 25.22 1.71
C PHE A 161 -29.80 24.36 0.71
N GLU A 162 -29.82 24.70 -0.57
CA GLU A 162 -29.12 23.95 -1.62
C GLU A 162 -27.61 24.25 -1.66
N ALA A 163 -27.18 25.40 -1.12
CA ALA A 163 -25.80 25.86 -1.10
C ALA A 163 -24.79 24.82 -0.58
N GLY A 164 -25.19 24.04 0.42
CA GLY A 164 -24.30 23.13 1.11
C GLY A 164 -23.93 21.87 0.34
N PHE A 165 -24.75 21.47 -0.64
CA PHE A 165 -24.68 20.13 -1.20
C PHE A 165 -23.41 19.93 -2.04
N PHE A 166 -23.19 20.80 -3.04
CA PHE A 166 -22.09 20.62 -4.00
C PHE A 166 -20.69 20.74 -3.37
N PRO A 167 -20.34 21.81 -2.63
CA PRO A 167 -19.04 21.87 -1.94
C PRO A 167 -18.90 20.76 -0.89
N GLY A 168 -20.01 20.34 -0.28
CA GLY A 168 -20.04 19.25 0.68
C GLY A 168 -19.70 17.90 0.05
N ALA A 169 -20.23 17.61 -1.14
CA ALA A 169 -19.87 16.42 -1.91
C ALA A 169 -18.38 16.42 -2.29
N ILE A 170 -17.83 17.57 -2.73
CA ILE A 170 -16.39 17.70 -3.02
C ILE A 170 -15.55 17.50 -1.75
N LEU A 171 -16.00 18.05 -0.60
CA LEU A 171 -15.33 17.86 0.68
C LEU A 171 -15.29 16.38 1.07
N ILE A 172 -16.42 15.66 0.95
CA ILE A 172 -16.50 14.22 1.19
C ILE A 172 -15.53 13.46 0.26
N ILE A 173 -15.51 13.75 -1.04
CA ILE A 173 -14.55 13.15 -1.98
C ILE A 173 -13.11 13.41 -1.52
N SER A 174 -12.77 14.63 -1.09
CA SER A 174 -11.43 14.97 -0.59
C SER A 174 -11.04 14.26 0.72
N LYS A 175 -12.03 13.74 1.46
CA LYS A 175 -11.88 12.95 2.69
C LYS A 175 -11.81 11.44 2.44
N TRP A 176 -12.01 10.96 1.21
CA TRP A 176 -11.92 9.52 0.89
C TRP A 176 -10.78 9.21 -0.10
N TYR A 177 -10.43 10.16 -0.99
CA TYR A 177 -9.49 9.93 -2.09
C TYR A 177 -8.24 10.83 -2.02
N LEU A 178 -7.14 10.34 -2.59
CA LEU A 178 -5.91 11.12 -2.75
C LEU A 178 -6.05 12.13 -3.90
N PRO A 179 -5.26 13.22 -3.92
CA PRO A 179 -5.43 14.30 -4.90
C PRO A 179 -5.44 13.81 -6.37
N HIS A 180 -4.53 12.90 -6.73
CA HIS A 180 -4.42 12.30 -8.07
C HIS A 180 -5.56 11.32 -8.45
N GLU A 181 -6.54 11.13 -7.57
CA GLU A 181 -7.70 10.26 -7.78
C GLU A 181 -9.02 11.06 -7.80
N THR A 182 -8.98 12.34 -7.44
CA THR A 182 -10.20 13.13 -7.21
C THR A 182 -10.88 13.56 -8.49
N GLN A 183 -10.15 13.88 -9.56
CA GLN A 183 -10.74 14.53 -10.74
C GLN A 183 -11.77 13.65 -11.44
N THR A 184 -11.47 12.36 -11.62
CA THR A 184 -12.39 11.39 -12.23
C THR A 184 -13.69 11.27 -11.42
N ARG A 185 -13.59 11.34 -10.10
CA ARG A 185 -14.74 11.19 -9.19
C ARG A 185 -15.59 12.44 -9.13
N VAL A 186 -14.95 13.61 -9.10
CA VAL A 186 -15.65 14.89 -9.27
C VAL A 186 -16.26 14.97 -10.67
N ALA A 187 -15.62 14.41 -11.70
CA ALA A 187 -16.19 14.34 -13.04
C ALA A 187 -17.42 13.43 -13.08
N ILE A 188 -17.40 12.23 -12.46
CA ILE A 188 -18.60 11.37 -12.34
C ILE A 188 -19.75 12.14 -11.66
N LEU A 189 -19.45 12.83 -10.55
CA LEU A 189 -20.42 13.71 -9.90
C LEU A 189 -20.98 14.72 -10.92
N TYR A 190 -20.12 15.44 -11.62
CA TYR A 190 -20.51 16.48 -12.58
C TYR A 190 -21.15 15.95 -13.88
N THR A 191 -20.90 14.71 -14.28
CA THR A 191 -21.64 14.07 -15.40
C THR A 191 -23.10 13.90 -15.05
N SER A 192 -23.42 13.72 -13.77
CA SER A 192 -24.80 13.64 -13.27
C SER A 192 -25.56 14.94 -13.50
N ALA A 193 -24.85 16.09 -13.45
CA ALA A 193 -25.41 17.38 -13.81
C ALA A 193 -25.77 17.49 -15.29
N ALA A 194 -24.91 16.96 -16.18
CA ALA A 194 -25.18 16.91 -17.61
C ALA A 194 -26.40 16.03 -17.91
N THR A 195 -26.43 14.82 -17.36
CA THR A 195 -27.58 13.91 -17.51
C THR A 195 -28.84 14.48 -16.88
N GLY A 196 -28.75 15.24 -15.80
CA GLY A 196 -29.89 15.92 -15.17
C GLY A 196 -30.59 16.90 -16.11
N GLY A 197 -29.83 17.60 -16.96
CA GLY A 197 -30.42 18.41 -18.04
C GLY A 197 -31.24 17.58 -19.03
N ALA A 198 -30.73 16.42 -19.43
CA ALA A 198 -31.41 15.50 -20.34
C ALA A 198 -32.67 14.86 -19.71
N PHE A 199 -32.58 14.38 -18.47
CA PHE A 199 -33.70 13.74 -17.76
C PHE A 199 -34.78 14.75 -17.35
N SER A 200 -34.40 15.97 -16.94
CA SER A 200 -35.35 17.01 -16.53
C SER A 200 -36.30 17.39 -17.67
N GLY A 201 -35.79 17.56 -18.91
CA GLY A 201 -36.64 17.83 -20.07
C GLY A 201 -37.60 16.68 -20.37
N LEU A 202 -37.14 15.44 -20.25
CA LEU A 202 -37.96 14.23 -20.46
C LEU A 202 -39.06 14.08 -19.40
N PHE A 203 -38.73 14.27 -18.12
CA PHE A 203 -39.71 14.22 -17.04
C PHE A 203 -40.72 15.36 -17.13
N ALA A 204 -40.26 16.58 -17.42
CA ALA A 204 -41.15 17.71 -17.64
C ALA A 204 -42.15 17.43 -18.76
N TYR A 205 -41.71 16.86 -19.90
CA TYR A 205 -42.60 16.46 -20.98
C TYR A 205 -43.67 15.44 -20.53
N ALA A 206 -43.26 14.42 -19.76
CA ALA A 206 -44.18 13.39 -19.28
C ALA A 206 -45.18 13.96 -18.26
N ILE A 207 -44.71 14.77 -17.31
CA ILE A 207 -45.51 15.36 -16.24
C ILE A 207 -46.45 16.46 -16.77
N ALA A 208 -46.05 17.19 -17.82
CA ALA A 208 -46.91 18.17 -18.49
C ALA A 208 -48.25 17.58 -18.98
N LYS A 209 -48.33 16.27 -19.21
CA LYS A 209 -49.59 15.57 -19.54
C LYS A 209 -50.59 15.51 -18.39
N MET A 210 -50.19 15.91 -17.18
CA MET A 210 -51.04 16.01 -16.00
C MET A 210 -51.72 17.37 -15.85
N ASP A 211 -51.62 18.25 -16.84
CA ASP A 211 -52.31 19.54 -16.84
C ASP A 211 -53.83 19.36 -16.63
N GLY A 212 -54.39 20.11 -15.68
CA GLY A 212 -55.80 20.04 -15.29
C GLY A 212 -56.14 18.94 -14.27
N ILE A 213 -55.23 17.99 -14.00
CA ILE A 213 -55.45 16.96 -12.97
C ILE A 213 -55.41 17.62 -11.58
N GLY A 214 -56.44 17.38 -10.77
CA GLY A 214 -56.55 17.96 -9.42
C GLY A 214 -56.78 19.48 -9.41
N GLY A 215 -57.17 20.08 -10.54
CA GLY A 215 -57.37 21.53 -10.67
C GLY A 215 -56.07 22.34 -10.68
N GLN A 216 -54.92 21.68 -10.89
CA GLN A 216 -53.60 22.30 -10.95
C GLN A 216 -53.06 22.34 -12.38
N THR A 217 -52.24 23.34 -12.67
CA THR A 217 -51.53 23.47 -13.95
C THR A 217 -50.36 22.50 -14.04
N GLY A 218 -50.02 22.07 -15.25
CA GLY A 218 -48.98 21.08 -15.51
C GLY A 218 -47.62 21.44 -14.90
N TRP A 219 -47.25 22.73 -14.89
CA TRP A 219 -45.98 23.19 -14.31
C TRP A 219 -45.89 22.99 -12.79
N ARG A 220 -47.02 23.02 -12.05
CA ARG A 220 -47.03 22.81 -10.59
C ARG A 220 -46.76 21.35 -10.23
N TRP A 221 -47.28 20.42 -11.04
CA TRP A 221 -47.04 18.98 -10.87
C TRP A 221 -45.57 18.59 -10.97
N ILE A 222 -44.78 19.30 -11.80
CA ILE A 222 -43.32 19.13 -11.90
C ILE A 222 -42.70 19.29 -10.50
N PHE A 223 -43.01 20.39 -9.81
CA PHE A 223 -42.46 20.68 -8.49
C PHE A 223 -43.00 19.76 -7.38
N PHE A 224 -44.26 19.32 -7.45
CA PHE A 224 -44.81 18.40 -6.45
C PHE A 224 -44.16 17.02 -6.51
N ILE A 225 -44.12 16.40 -7.69
CA ILE A 225 -43.62 15.04 -7.87
C ILE A 225 -42.12 15.00 -7.55
N GLU A 226 -41.38 15.94 -8.11
CA GLU A 226 -39.92 15.95 -7.97
C GLU A 226 -39.48 16.37 -6.57
N GLY A 227 -40.18 17.33 -5.94
CA GLY A 227 -39.93 17.68 -4.54
C GLY A 227 -40.21 16.53 -3.57
N ILE A 228 -41.27 15.74 -3.78
CA ILE A 228 -41.55 14.52 -2.99
C ILE A 228 -40.44 13.49 -3.22
N PHE A 229 -40.00 13.31 -4.47
CA PHE A 229 -38.89 12.41 -4.78
C PHE A 229 -37.59 12.83 -4.05
N THR A 230 -37.28 14.13 -4.02
CA THR A 230 -36.13 14.66 -3.27
C THR A 230 -36.23 14.37 -1.77
N ILE A 231 -37.42 14.48 -1.18
CA ILE A 231 -37.66 14.12 0.23
C ILE A 231 -37.40 12.63 0.46
N VAL A 232 -37.92 11.73 -0.39
CA VAL A 232 -37.66 10.28 -0.27
C VAL A 232 -36.16 9.98 -0.39
N MET A 233 -35.48 10.62 -1.33
CA MET A 233 -34.03 10.48 -1.50
C MET A 233 -33.21 11.00 -0.31
N SER A 234 -33.71 12.01 0.42
CA SER A 234 -33.05 12.46 1.65
C SER A 234 -33.06 11.39 2.75
N PHE A 235 -34.14 10.63 2.88
CA PHE A 235 -34.20 9.50 3.83
C PHE A 235 -33.23 8.40 3.39
N ALA A 236 -33.17 8.08 2.10
CA ALA A 236 -32.19 7.14 1.58
C ALA A 236 -30.75 7.62 1.83
N THR A 237 -30.47 8.91 1.67
CA THR A 237 -29.15 9.52 1.93
C THR A 237 -28.70 9.34 3.38
N TRP A 238 -29.64 9.44 4.32
CA TRP A 238 -29.34 9.25 5.74
C TRP A 238 -28.73 7.87 6.05
N PHE A 239 -29.12 6.83 5.30
CA PHE A 239 -28.68 5.45 5.54
C PHE A 239 -27.63 4.95 4.54
N LEU A 240 -27.66 5.41 3.30
CA LEU A 240 -26.84 4.88 2.20
C LEU A 240 -25.55 5.67 1.98
N LEU A 241 -25.51 6.96 2.33
CA LEU A 241 -24.29 7.75 2.16
C LEU A 241 -23.24 7.33 3.19
N ILE A 242 -22.06 6.94 2.72
CA ILE A 242 -20.96 6.55 3.60
C ILE A 242 -20.34 7.77 4.30
N ASP A 243 -19.98 7.62 5.58
CA ASP A 243 -19.49 8.73 6.41
C ASP A 243 -17.95 8.84 6.40
N SER A 244 -17.28 7.96 7.16
CA SER A 244 -15.81 7.92 7.31
C SER A 244 -15.31 6.47 7.34
N PRO A 245 -14.00 6.23 7.09
CA PRO A 245 -13.42 4.90 7.21
C PRO A 245 -13.64 4.27 8.59
N THR A 246 -13.49 5.05 9.67
CA THR A 246 -13.62 4.58 11.06
C THR A 246 -15.05 4.18 11.43
N LEU A 247 -16.06 4.79 10.81
CA LEU A 247 -17.49 4.50 11.05
C LEU A 247 -18.06 3.43 10.11
N SER A 248 -17.27 2.91 9.17
CA SER A 248 -17.73 2.00 8.12
C SER A 248 -17.62 0.55 8.55
N TYR A 249 -18.76 -0.11 8.82
CA TYR A 249 -18.81 -1.52 9.23
C TYR A 249 -18.42 -2.52 8.12
N TRP A 250 -18.45 -2.09 6.86
CA TRP A 250 -18.18 -2.93 5.68
C TRP A 250 -16.71 -2.96 5.27
N LEU A 251 -15.86 -2.20 5.95
CA LEU A 251 -14.41 -2.26 5.82
C LEU A 251 -13.83 -3.16 6.91
N THR A 252 -12.85 -3.97 6.54
CA THR A 252 -12.03 -4.71 7.53
C THR A 252 -11.11 -3.73 8.29
N ASP A 253 -10.64 -4.11 9.47
CA ASP A 253 -9.83 -3.19 10.29
C ASP A 253 -8.48 -2.83 9.66
N GLU A 254 -7.88 -3.75 8.89
CA GLU A 254 -6.71 -3.44 8.04
C GLU A 254 -7.04 -2.40 6.96
N GLU A 255 -8.17 -2.53 6.27
CA GLU A 255 -8.58 -1.58 5.23
C GLU A 255 -8.88 -0.20 5.83
N LYS A 256 -9.49 -0.14 7.02
CA LYS A 256 -9.70 1.11 7.76
C LYS A 256 -8.37 1.76 8.12
N ARG A 257 -7.44 0.98 8.69
CA ARG A 257 -6.09 1.44 9.06
C ARG A 257 -5.36 1.98 7.84
N TYR A 258 -5.39 1.26 6.72
CA TYR A 258 -4.79 1.69 5.46
C TYR A 258 -5.35 3.02 4.97
N LEU A 259 -6.68 3.18 4.94
CA LEU A 259 -7.31 4.42 4.47
C LEU A 259 -7.00 5.62 5.36
N VAL A 260 -6.92 5.43 6.68
CA VAL A 260 -6.54 6.48 7.64
C VAL A 260 -5.08 6.88 7.47
N LEU A 261 -4.16 5.91 7.47
CA LEU A 261 -2.72 6.17 7.36
C LEU A 261 -2.34 6.74 5.99
N ARG A 262 -2.99 6.29 4.91
CA ARG A 262 -2.84 6.84 3.57
C ARG A 262 -3.24 8.31 3.48
N GLN A 263 -4.19 8.77 4.28
CA GLN A 263 -4.55 10.19 4.34
C GLN A 263 -3.65 10.97 5.28
N ALA A 264 -3.15 10.33 6.33
CA ALA A 264 -2.17 10.91 7.23
C ALA A 264 -0.83 11.15 6.53
N SER A 265 -0.39 10.27 5.62
CA SER A 265 0.85 10.45 4.84
C SER A 265 0.84 11.65 3.90
N ARG A 266 -0.33 12.24 3.66
CA ARG A 266 -0.46 13.52 2.95
C ARG A 266 -0.19 14.73 3.86
N ARG A 267 -0.36 14.60 5.17
CA ARG A 267 -0.02 15.64 6.13
C ARG A 267 1.51 15.65 6.20
N VAL A 268 2.14 16.82 6.15
CA VAL A 268 3.61 16.94 6.22
C VAL A 268 4.09 17.00 7.68
N THR A 269 3.16 17.03 8.65
CA THR A 269 3.49 17.36 10.03
C THR A 269 2.97 16.34 11.05
N ASN A 270 3.70 16.24 12.17
CA ASN A 270 3.47 15.36 13.31
C ASN A 270 2.02 15.39 13.79
N SER A 271 1.49 14.20 14.09
CA SER A 271 0.21 13.97 14.74
C SER A 271 0.23 14.43 16.21
N GLY A 272 0.39 15.71 16.44
CA GLY A 272 -0.05 16.37 17.67
C GLY A 272 -1.44 16.93 17.44
N GLU A 273 -2.44 16.40 18.14
CA GLU A 273 -3.83 16.90 18.24
C GLU A 273 -4.16 18.15 17.41
N TYR A 274 -4.43 18.00 16.10
CA TYR A 274 -5.12 19.07 15.38
C TYR A 274 -6.58 19.03 15.84
N ARG A 275 -6.84 19.57 17.04
CA ARG A 275 -8.20 19.82 17.53
C ARG A 275 -8.88 20.65 16.46
N GLU A 276 -9.93 20.10 15.87
CA GLU A 276 -10.83 20.80 14.95
C GLU A 276 -11.35 22.06 15.67
N LYS A 277 -10.65 23.18 15.50
CA LYS A 277 -11.11 24.46 16.02
C LYS A 277 -12.41 24.78 15.28
N THR A 278 -13.45 25.01 16.06
CA THR A 278 -14.84 25.18 15.63
C THR A 278 -15.06 26.40 14.72
N PHE A 279 -14.07 27.31 14.62
CA PHE A 279 -14.01 28.41 13.66
C PHE A 279 -12.57 28.97 13.56
N ASP A 280 -11.83 28.60 12.51
CA ASP A 280 -10.49 29.14 12.27
C ASP A 280 -10.54 30.40 11.39
N LYS A 281 -10.64 31.56 12.04
CA LYS A 281 -10.56 32.88 11.37
C LYS A 281 -9.26 33.05 10.61
N GLY A 282 -8.15 32.48 11.11
CA GLY A 282 -6.85 32.55 10.45
C GLY A 282 -6.88 31.86 9.11
N ALA A 283 -7.33 30.60 9.08
CA ALA A 283 -7.47 29.83 7.84
C ALA A 283 -8.39 30.51 6.81
N LEU A 284 -9.48 31.14 7.25
CA LEU A 284 -10.34 31.93 6.34
C LEU A 284 -9.59 33.11 5.70
N PHE A 285 -8.85 33.89 6.49
CA PHE A 285 -8.05 35.00 5.95
C PHE A 285 -6.90 34.52 5.06
N GLU A 286 -6.34 33.34 5.31
CA GLU A 286 -5.33 32.74 4.44
C GLU A 286 -5.89 32.38 3.06
N VAL A 287 -7.10 31.79 3.00
CA VAL A 287 -7.77 31.50 1.73
C VAL A 287 -8.09 32.79 0.98
N LEU A 288 -8.63 33.80 1.67
CA LEU A 288 -8.94 35.10 1.06
C LEU A 288 -7.70 35.83 0.52
N LYS A 289 -6.51 35.59 1.09
CA LYS A 289 -5.24 36.15 0.60
C LYS A 289 -4.54 35.24 -0.40
N ASP A 290 -5.08 34.05 -0.69
CA ASP A 290 -4.44 33.10 -1.60
C ASP A 290 -4.69 33.48 -3.07
N TRP A 291 -3.67 34.02 -3.72
CA TRP A 291 -3.72 34.39 -5.13
C TRP A 291 -4.11 33.21 -6.05
N LYS A 292 -3.78 31.96 -5.67
CA LYS A 292 -4.12 30.75 -6.44
C LYS A 292 -5.63 30.55 -6.52
N ALA A 293 -6.34 30.86 -5.43
CA ALA A 293 -7.80 30.71 -5.37
C ALA A 293 -8.49 31.63 -6.38
N TYR A 294 -8.03 32.86 -6.57
CA TYR A 294 -8.61 33.80 -7.54
C TYR A 294 -8.42 33.35 -9.00
N LEU A 295 -7.28 32.77 -9.34
CA LEU A 295 -7.09 32.20 -10.69
C LEU A 295 -8.02 31.01 -10.92
N LEU A 296 -8.20 30.14 -9.91
CA LEU A 296 -9.18 29.05 -9.96
C LEU A 296 -10.62 29.54 -10.06
N VAL A 297 -10.95 30.69 -9.46
CA VAL A 297 -12.27 31.35 -9.60
C VAL A 297 -12.48 31.85 -11.02
N ILE A 298 -11.50 32.49 -11.65
CA ILE A 298 -11.58 32.93 -13.06
C ILE A 298 -11.77 31.73 -13.98
N MET A 299 -11.03 30.64 -13.74
CA MET A 299 -11.22 29.39 -14.46
C MET A 299 -12.62 28.82 -14.23
N SER A 300 -13.16 28.91 -13.01
CA SER A 300 -14.53 28.46 -12.71
C SER A 300 -15.59 29.32 -13.40
N TRP A 301 -15.38 30.63 -13.54
CA TRP A 301 -16.23 31.52 -14.34
C TRP A 301 -16.24 31.19 -15.82
N SER A 302 -15.12 30.70 -16.37
CA SER A 302 -15.06 30.18 -17.73
C SER A 302 -15.99 28.99 -18.00
N ASN A 303 -16.43 28.30 -16.93
CA ASN A 303 -17.51 27.31 -16.98
C ASN A 303 -18.85 27.92 -16.57
N ALA A 304 -18.95 28.51 -15.38
CA ALA A 304 -20.22 28.85 -14.75
C ALA A 304 -21.05 29.83 -15.59
N ALA A 305 -20.45 30.92 -16.07
CA ALA A 305 -21.16 31.91 -16.87
C ALA A 305 -21.75 31.33 -18.17
N PRO A 306 -20.95 30.69 -19.06
CA PRO A 306 -21.50 30.15 -20.29
C PRO A 306 -22.38 28.91 -20.06
N ASN A 307 -22.10 28.07 -19.06
CA ASN A 307 -22.88 26.88 -18.77
C ASN A 307 -24.28 27.22 -18.24
N TYR A 308 -24.40 28.12 -17.25
CA TYR A 308 -25.71 28.53 -16.75
C TYR A 308 -26.53 29.26 -17.83
N GLY A 309 -25.91 30.18 -18.57
CA GLY A 309 -26.59 30.90 -19.65
C GLY A 309 -27.09 29.97 -20.76
N LEU A 310 -26.24 29.05 -21.22
CA LEU A 310 -26.62 28.06 -22.22
C LEU A 310 -27.70 27.11 -21.66
N LYS A 311 -27.57 26.62 -20.42
CA LYS A 311 -28.53 25.69 -19.81
C LYS A 311 -29.94 26.28 -19.75
N PHE A 312 -30.09 27.52 -19.25
CA PHE A 312 -31.41 28.17 -19.15
C PHE A 312 -32.02 28.51 -20.51
N SER A 313 -31.18 28.71 -21.52
CA SER A 313 -31.61 29.13 -22.86
C SER A 313 -31.63 27.98 -23.88
N MET A 314 -31.15 26.79 -23.52
CA MET A 314 -30.95 25.65 -24.44
C MET A 314 -32.25 25.28 -25.18
N PRO A 315 -33.40 25.08 -24.50
CA PRO A 315 -34.63 24.74 -25.22
C PRO A 315 -35.07 25.85 -26.18
N SER A 316 -34.84 27.12 -25.83
CA SER A 316 -35.17 28.27 -26.68
C SER A 316 -34.25 28.38 -27.90
N ILE A 317 -32.95 28.09 -27.74
CA ILE A 317 -31.98 28.06 -28.84
C ILE A 317 -32.34 26.94 -29.82
N VAL A 318 -32.64 25.74 -29.32
CA VAL A 318 -33.02 24.60 -30.14
C VAL A 318 -34.40 24.81 -30.78
N GLN A 319 -35.38 25.40 -30.09
CA GLN A 319 -36.65 25.79 -30.71
C GLN A 319 -36.42 26.79 -31.86
N GLY A 320 -35.49 27.75 -31.69
CA GLY A 320 -35.07 28.69 -32.75
C GLY A 320 -34.44 28.01 -33.98
N MET A 321 -34.00 26.76 -33.86
CA MET A 321 -33.50 25.95 -34.99
C MET A 321 -34.62 25.35 -35.85
N GLY A 322 -35.89 25.55 -35.48
CA GLY A 322 -37.06 25.07 -36.23
C GLY A 322 -37.73 23.81 -35.64
N PHE A 323 -37.29 23.35 -34.47
CA PHE A 323 -37.94 22.24 -33.77
C PHE A 323 -39.18 22.72 -33.00
N THR A 324 -40.23 21.88 -32.94
CA THR A 324 -41.41 22.11 -32.09
C THR A 324 -41.02 22.08 -30.61
N SER A 325 -41.80 22.71 -29.72
CA SER A 325 -41.46 22.81 -28.28
C SER A 325 -41.13 21.45 -27.64
N SER A 326 -41.91 20.41 -27.94
CA SER A 326 -41.68 19.05 -27.44
C SER A 326 -40.42 18.40 -28.04
N ASN A 327 -40.18 18.56 -29.34
CA ASN A 327 -38.97 18.01 -29.98
C ASN A 327 -37.71 18.79 -29.59
N ALA A 328 -37.82 20.09 -29.32
CA ALA A 328 -36.71 20.93 -28.90
C ALA A 328 -36.15 20.48 -27.54
N GLN A 329 -37.01 20.09 -26.59
CA GLN A 329 -36.59 19.51 -25.31
C GLN A 329 -35.80 18.21 -25.51
N LEU A 330 -36.27 17.29 -26.35
CA LEU A 330 -35.56 16.03 -26.67
C LEU A 330 -34.22 16.26 -27.36
N MET A 331 -34.16 17.24 -28.26
CA MET A 331 -32.94 17.59 -29.00
C MET A 331 -31.85 18.25 -28.13
N THR A 332 -32.12 18.52 -26.85
CA THR A 332 -31.09 18.95 -25.88
C THR A 332 -30.25 17.79 -25.32
N ILE A 333 -30.73 16.54 -25.45
CA ILE A 333 -30.06 15.35 -24.88
C ILE A 333 -28.65 15.14 -25.47
N PRO A 334 -28.45 15.16 -26.81
CA PRO A 334 -27.12 14.87 -27.39
C PRO A 334 -26.01 15.84 -26.96
N PRO A 335 -26.21 17.18 -26.92
CA PRO A 335 -25.22 18.10 -26.38
C PRO A 335 -24.78 17.75 -24.94
N TYR A 336 -25.72 17.44 -24.06
CA TYR A 336 -25.41 17.06 -22.69
C TYR A 336 -24.64 15.74 -22.60
N LEU A 337 -24.99 14.76 -23.43
CA LEU A 337 -24.26 13.49 -23.50
C LEU A 337 -22.81 13.68 -23.95
N CYS A 338 -22.56 14.53 -24.95
CA CYS A 338 -21.22 14.93 -25.36
C CYS A 338 -20.44 15.58 -24.21
N GLY A 339 -21.10 16.44 -23.43
CA GLY A 339 -20.56 17.03 -22.20
C GLY A 339 -20.15 15.98 -21.16
N ALA A 340 -21.03 15.02 -20.86
CA ALA A 340 -20.78 13.95 -19.91
C ALA A 340 -19.59 13.06 -20.33
N ILE A 341 -19.57 12.60 -21.58
CA ILE A 341 -18.51 11.74 -22.11
C ILE A 341 -17.16 12.47 -22.08
N SER A 342 -17.13 13.73 -22.54
CA SER A 342 -15.92 14.56 -22.54
C SER A 342 -15.36 14.74 -21.13
N SER A 343 -16.23 15.05 -20.15
CA SER A 343 -15.83 15.27 -18.75
C SER A 343 -15.19 14.02 -18.15
N TYR A 344 -15.81 12.85 -18.32
CA TYR A 344 -15.27 11.59 -17.78
C TYR A 344 -13.93 11.20 -18.43
N LEU A 345 -13.83 11.25 -19.76
CA LEU A 345 -12.62 10.84 -20.48
C LEU A 345 -11.43 11.73 -20.14
N LEU A 346 -11.61 13.06 -20.20
CA LEU A 346 -10.51 13.99 -19.93
C LEU A 346 -10.10 13.98 -18.45
N ALA A 347 -11.04 13.78 -17.52
CA ALA A 347 -10.71 13.61 -16.11
C ALA A 347 -9.87 12.35 -15.86
N ARG A 348 -10.20 11.23 -16.51
CA ARG A 348 -9.44 9.98 -16.42
C ARG A 348 -8.01 10.16 -16.96
N PHE A 349 -7.86 10.86 -18.08
CA PHE A 349 -6.53 11.16 -18.60
C PHE A 349 -5.74 12.12 -17.71
N ALA A 350 -6.40 13.13 -17.12
CA ALA A 350 -5.74 14.08 -16.21
C ALA A 350 -5.23 13.41 -14.93
N ASP A 351 -6.02 12.52 -14.32
CA ASP A 351 -5.59 11.73 -13.16
C ASP A 351 -4.44 10.78 -13.55
N LYS A 352 -4.53 10.11 -14.71
CA LYS A 352 -3.46 9.21 -15.20
C LYS A 352 -2.12 9.93 -15.40
N HIS A 353 -2.14 11.12 -16.00
CA HIS A 353 -0.91 11.89 -16.28
C HIS A 353 -0.47 12.77 -15.10
N LYS A 354 -1.25 12.83 -14.01
CA LYS A 354 -1.01 13.70 -12.85
C LYS A 354 -0.76 15.16 -13.26
N TRP A 355 -1.43 15.61 -14.33
CA TRP A 355 -1.28 16.95 -14.90
C TRP A 355 -2.66 17.53 -15.21
N ARG A 356 -2.93 18.74 -14.70
CA ARG A 356 -4.27 19.35 -14.75
C ARG A 356 -4.44 20.33 -15.91
N MET A 357 -3.44 21.18 -16.16
CA MET A 357 -3.54 22.31 -17.08
C MET A 357 -4.02 21.95 -18.50
N PRO A 358 -3.44 20.95 -19.21
CA PRO A 358 -3.82 20.68 -20.60
C PRO A 358 -5.28 20.22 -20.74
N PHE A 359 -5.78 19.50 -19.73
CA PHE A 359 -7.14 18.96 -19.71
C PHE A 359 -8.19 19.99 -19.29
N ILE A 360 -7.79 21.21 -18.95
CA ILE A 360 -8.68 22.36 -18.75
C ILE A 360 -8.60 23.30 -19.96
N VAL A 361 -7.39 23.57 -20.46
CA VAL A 361 -7.18 24.46 -21.61
C VAL A 361 -7.75 23.85 -22.91
N GLY A 362 -7.57 22.55 -23.15
CA GLY A 362 -8.12 21.87 -24.33
C GLY A 362 -9.64 22.03 -24.48
N PRO A 363 -10.44 21.74 -23.44
CA PRO A 363 -11.88 22.01 -23.41
C PRO A 363 -12.25 23.47 -23.60
N GLN A 364 -11.51 24.41 -23.00
CA GLN A 364 -11.73 25.85 -23.21
C GLN A 364 -11.49 26.27 -24.66
N LEU A 365 -10.52 25.69 -25.36
CA LEU A 365 -10.33 25.92 -26.80
C LEU A 365 -11.55 25.42 -27.61
N CYS A 366 -12.15 24.31 -27.22
CA CYS A 366 -13.39 23.82 -27.83
C CYS A 366 -14.55 24.81 -27.64
N ILE A 367 -14.65 25.45 -26.47
CA ILE A 367 -15.63 26.51 -26.20
C ILE A 367 -15.42 27.71 -27.14
N ILE A 368 -14.17 28.16 -27.33
CA ILE A 368 -13.84 29.27 -28.24
C ILE A 368 -14.28 28.94 -29.67
N ILE A 369 -13.95 27.73 -30.15
CA ILE A 369 -14.34 27.27 -31.50
C ILE A 369 -15.87 27.24 -31.62
N ALA A 370 -16.55 26.62 -30.67
CA ALA A 370 -18.00 26.47 -30.67
C ALA A 370 -18.73 27.82 -30.72
N PHE A 371 -18.39 28.76 -29.83
CA PHE A 371 -19.05 30.06 -29.80
C PHE A 371 -18.65 30.97 -30.97
N SER A 372 -17.45 30.82 -31.54
CA SER A 372 -17.08 31.51 -32.78
C SER A 372 -17.95 31.07 -33.96
N ILE A 373 -18.26 29.78 -34.06
CA ILE A 373 -19.18 29.23 -35.05
C ILE A 373 -20.60 29.78 -34.82
N LEU A 374 -21.11 29.72 -33.59
CA LEU A 374 -22.45 30.21 -33.27
C LEU A 374 -22.60 31.70 -33.54
N MET A 375 -21.62 32.51 -33.15
CA MET A 375 -21.65 33.97 -33.36
C MET A 375 -21.69 34.35 -34.85
N THR A 376 -21.07 33.55 -35.72
CA THR A 376 -21.00 33.83 -37.17
C THR A 376 -22.15 33.21 -37.97
N LYS A 377 -22.73 32.09 -37.51
CA LYS A 377 -23.72 31.32 -38.27
C LYS A 377 -25.14 31.37 -37.71
N ALA A 378 -25.34 31.82 -36.46
CA ALA A 378 -26.66 31.81 -35.83
C ALA A 378 -27.67 32.77 -36.47
N GLU A 379 -27.25 33.80 -37.22
CA GLU A 379 -28.17 34.69 -37.94
C GLU A 379 -29.04 33.93 -38.97
N PHE A 380 -28.47 32.91 -39.62
CA PHE A 380 -29.16 32.01 -40.54
C PHE A 380 -29.18 30.59 -39.98
N ILE A 381 -29.62 30.43 -38.73
CA ILE A 381 -29.54 29.17 -37.98
C ILE A 381 -30.25 27.99 -38.68
N VAL A 382 -31.39 28.25 -39.34
CA VAL A 382 -32.18 27.23 -40.06
C VAL A 382 -31.41 26.72 -41.29
N GLN A 383 -30.69 27.59 -41.99
CA GLN A 383 -29.88 27.21 -43.17
C GLN A 383 -28.59 26.48 -42.77
N ASN A 384 -28.05 26.78 -41.60
CA ASN A 384 -26.79 26.23 -41.07
C ASN A 384 -27.03 25.22 -39.94
N LEU A 385 -28.16 24.51 -39.96
CA LEU A 385 -28.64 23.68 -38.85
C LEU A 385 -27.57 22.71 -38.32
N GLY A 386 -26.95 21.93 -39.20
CA GLY A 386 -25.96 20.92 -38.80
C GLY A 386 -24.73 21.51 -38.10
N VAL A 387 -24.21 22.64 -38.60
CA VAL A 387 -23.01 23.30 -38.06
C VAL A 387 -23.32 23.98 -36.72
N CYS A 388 -24.47 24.64 -36.60
CA CYS A 388 -24.89 25.27 -35.36
C CYS A 388 -25.19 24.22 -34.27
N TYR A 389 -25.84 23.11 -34.62
CA TYR A 389 -26.10 22.03 -33.68
C TYR A 389 -24.81 21.32 -33.23
N PHE A 390 -23.87 21.08 -34.15
CA PHE A 390 -22.53 20.59 -33.83
C PHE A 390 -21.81 21.55 -32.87
N ALA A 391 -21.87 22.86 -33.12
CA ALA A 391 -21.25 23.85 -32.24
C ALA A 391 -21.85 23.82 -30.82
N VAL A 392 -23.17 23.64 -30.66
CA VAL A 392 -23.80 23.45 -29.35
C VAL A 392 -23.27 22.18 -28.65
N CYS A 393 -23.13 21.07 -29.38
CA CYS A 393 -22.54 19.84 -28.83
C CYS A 393 -21.08 20.06 -28.38
N LEU A 394 -20.29 20.75 -29.20
CA LEU A 394 -18.89 21.08 -28.90
C LEU A 394 -18.77 22.03 -27.70
N ALA A 395 -19.69 23.00 -27.57
CA ALA A 395 -19.75 23.91 -26.43
C ALA A 395 -19.96 23.12 -25.13
N CYS A 396 -20.92 22.20 -25.10
CA CYS A 396 -21.12 21.32 -23.94
C CYS A 396 -19.90 20.43 -23.67
N ALA A 397 -19.33 19.80 -24.71
CA ALA A 397 -18.11 18.99 -24.57
C ALA A 397 -16.93 19.79 -23.97
N GLY A 398 -16.84 21.09 -24.27
CA GLY A 398 -15.82 21.98 -23.72
C GLY A 398 -16.10 22.47 -22.30
N MET A 399 -17.36 22.65 -21.90
CA MET A 399 -17.71 23.19 -20.58
C MET A 399 -17.54 22.18 -19.45
N TYR A 400 -18.11 20.98 -19.59
CA TYR A 400 -18.23 20.02 -18.49
C TYR A 400 -16.91 19.47 -17.89
N PRO A 401 -15.78 19.41 -18.61
CA PRO A 401 -14.49 19.02 -18.02
C PRO A 401 -13.83 20.07 -17.10
N ILE A 402 -14.20 21.35 -17.24
CA ILE A 402 -13.48 22.47 -16.59
C ILE A 402 -13.64 22.44 -15.06
N LEU A 403 -14.87 22.34 -14.55
CA LEU A 403 -15.14 22.42 -13.10
C LEU A 403 -14.54 21.24 -12.31
N PRO A 404 -14.59 19.98 -12.81
CA PRO A 404 -13.85 18.88 -12.20
C PRO A 404 -12.34 19.15 -12.13
N GLY A 405 -11.77 19.69 -13.21
CA GLY A 405 -10.35 20.06 -13.26
C GLY A 405 -9.98 21.14 -12.24
N THR A 406 -10.75 22.23 -12.14
CA THR A 406 -10.49 23.30 -11.17
C THR A 406 -10.66 22.82 -9.72
N SER A 407 -11.65 21.96 -9.47
CA SER A 407 -11.91 21.39 -8.14
C SER A 407 -10.75 20.48 -7.68
N ALA A 408 -10.30 19.58 -8.55
CA ALA A 408 -9.15 18.72 -8.27
C ALA A 408 -7.87 19.56 -8.05
N TRP A 409 -7.65 20.58 -8.89
CA TRP A 409 -6.47 21.44 -8.77
C TRP A 409 -6.50 22.30 -7.49
N ASN A 410 -7.67 22.69 -7.00
CA ASN A 410 -7.82 23.33 -5.69
C ASN A 410 -7.46 22.37 -4.54
N ILE A 411 -7.92 21.11 -4.62
CA ILE A 411 -7.59 20.07 -3.63
C ILE A 411 -6.09 19.78 -3.62
N ASP A 412 -5.45 19.73 -4.80
CA ASP A 412 -4.02 19.44 -4.96
C ASP A 412 -3.14 20.51 -4.27
N ASN A 413 -3.59 21.77 -4.24
CA ASN A 413 -2.79 22.90 -3.72
C ASN A 413 -3.08 23.29 -2.26
N ASN A 414 -3.97 22.58 -1.56
CA ASN A 414 -4.32 22.85 -0.16
C ASN A 414 -4.11 21.60 0.70
N LEU A 415 -3.08 21.58 1.54
CA LEU A 415 -2.74 20.43 2.39
C LEU A 415 -3.46 20.47 3.74
N ASN A 416 -3.53 21.64 4.37
CA ASN A 416 -4.23 21.82 5.63
C ASN A 416 -5.72 21.48 5.45
N PRO A 417 -6.29 20.51 6.19
CA PRO A 417 -7.68 20.09 6.03
C PRO A 417 -8.70 21.20 6.25
N THR A 418 -8.48 22.06 7.24
CA THR A 418 -9.35 23.20 7.56
C THR A 418 -9.30 24.25 6.46
N LYS A 419 -8.09 24.64 6.02
CA LYS A 419 -7.91 25.55 4.90
C LYS A 419 -8.51 24.98 3.61
N ARG A 420 -8.31 23.68 3.35
CA ARG A 420 -8.86 22.97 2.19
C ARG A 420 -10.39 23.01 2.18
N ALA A 421 -11.05 22.72 3.30
CA ALA A 421 -12.51 22.78 3.38
C ALA A 421 -13.04 24.21 3.10
N ILE A 422 -12.37 25.23 3.66
CA ILE A 422 -12.72 26.63 3.41
C ILE A 422 -12.43 27.02 1.95
N SER A 423 -11.30 26.59 1.38
CA SER A 423 -10.92 26.86 -0.02
C SER A 423 -11.87 26.21 -1.01
N ILE A 424 -12.30 24.96 -0.75
CA ILE A 424 -13.33 24.28 -1.56
C ILE A 424 -14.62 25.10 -1.54
N GLY A 425 -15.07 25.53 -0.34
CA GLY A 425 -16.25 26.39 -0.21
C GLY A 425 -16.07 27.72 -0.94
N PHE A 426 -14.93 28.39 -0.76
CA PHE A 426 -14.66 29.73 -1.32
C PHE A 426 -14.55 29.73 -2.85
N VAL A 427 -13.76 28.83 -3.43
CA VAL A 427 -13.59 28.76 -4.90
C VAL A 427 -14.92 28.43 -5.57
N THR A 428 -15.72 27.55 -4.97
CA THR A 428 -17.04 27.17 -5.49
C THR A 428 -18.05 28.31 -5.35
N CYS A 429 -18.06 28.98 -4.18
CA CYS A 429 -18.84 30.19 -3.88
C CYS A 429 -18.56 31.30 -4.89
N ALA A 430 -17.29 31.72 -4.99
CA ALA A 430 -16.90 32.77 -5.90
C ALA A 430 -17.09 32.35 -7.37
N GLY A 431 -16.87 31.09 -7.72
CA GLY A 431 -17.19 30.55 -9.04
C GLY A 431 -18.67 30.63 -9.40
N THR A 432 -19.56 30.42 -8.44
CA THR A 432 -21.02 30.47 -8.65
C THR A 432 -21.54 31.89 -8.93
N ILE A 433 -20.78 32.95 -8.60
CA ILE A 433 -21.08 34.33 -9.02
C ILE A 433 -21.24 34.43 -10.55
N GLY A 434 -20.51 33.62 -11.31
CA GLY A 434 -20.67 33.55 -12.77
C GLY A 434 -22.09 33.18 -13.21
N GLY A 435 -22.87 32.48 -12.38
CA GLY A 435 -24.27 32.15 -12.65
C GLY A 435 -25.22 33.36 -12.64
N ILE A 436 -24.93 34.38 -11.82
CA ILE A 436 -25.66 35.66 -11.85
C ILE A 436 -25.48 36.29 -13.23
N TYR A 437 -24.24 36.39 -13.69
CA TYR A 437 -23.93 36.93 -15.01
C TYR A 437 -24.57 36.08 -16.12
N GLY A 438 -24.43 34.75 -16.06
CA GLY A 438 -25.03 33.81 -17.01
C GLY A 438 -26.56 33.92 -17.12
N SER A 439 -27.25 34.40 -16.08
CA SER A 439 -28.71 34.60 -16.09
C SER A 439 -29.16 35.81 -16.94
N TYR A 440 -28.24 36.71 -17.32
CA TYR A 440 -28.54 37.93 -18.07
C TYR A 440 -27.92 38.00 -19.48
N ILE A 441 -27.04 37.06 -19.87
CA ILE A 441 -26.31 37.17 -21.14
C ILE A 441 -27.11 36.79 -22.40
N TYR A 442 -28.15 35.96 -22.26
CA TYR A 442 -29.00 35.57 -23.40
C TYR A 442 -30.26 36.45 -23.43
N ILE A 443 -30.22 37.49 -24.26
CA ILE A 443 -31.27 38.50 -24.35
C ILE A 443 -32.28 38.08 -25.43
N ASP A 444 -33.57 38.01 -25.08
CA ASP A 444 -34.62 37.55 -26.00
C ASP A 444 -34.72 38.39 -27.29
N LYS A 445 -34.38 39.69 -27.23
CA LYS A 445 -34.35 40.61 -28.37
C LYS A 445 -33.26 40.31 -29.40
N GLU A 446 -32.23 39.55 -29.02
CA GLU A 446 -31.11 39.21 -29.89
C GLU A 446 -31.33 37.88 -30.65
N LYS A 447 -32.50 37.24 -30.51
CA LYS A 447 -32.83 35.99 -31.22
C LYS A 447 -32.73 36.17 -32.74
N PRO A 448 -32.14 35.22 -33.50
CA PRO A 448 -31.40 34.02 -33.06
C PRO A 448 -29.89 34.23 -32.84
N LYS A 449 -29.37 35.45 -33.10
CA LYS A 449 -27.94 35.75 -33.16
C LYS A 449 -27.24 35.78 -31.80
N TYR A 450 -27.95 36.14 -30.72
CA TYR A 450 -27.47 36.19 -29.34
C TYR A 450 -26.02 36.69 -29.20
N THR A 451 -25.69 37.82 -29.84
CA THR A 451 -24.33 38.34 -29.92
C THR A 451 -23.70 38.55 -28.55
N THR A 452 -24.49 39.01 -27.59
CA THR A 452 -24.03 39.23 -26.21
C THR A 452 -23.73 37.91 -25.51
N GLY A 453 -24.61 36.92 -25.65
CA GLY A 453 -24.45 35.58 -25.06
C GLY A 453 -23.21 34.84 -25.57
N TYR A 454 -23.04 34.76 -26.88
CA TYR A 454 -21.91 34.06 -27.50
C TYR A 454 -20.59 34.82 -27.30
N GLY A 455 -20.59 36.15 -27.46
CA GLY A 455 -19.41 36.98 -27.28
C GLY A 455 -18.88 36.97 -25.85
N ALA A 456 -19.76 37.11 -24.86
CA ALA A 456 -19.37 37.03 -23.46
C ALA A 456 -18.81 35.66 -23.09
N SER A 457 -19.47 34.59 -23.55
CA SER A 457 -19.02 33.20 -23.33
C SER A 457 -17.61 32.96 -23.86
N LEU A 458 -17.29 33.49 -25.05
CA LEU A 458 -15.95 33.43 -25.64
C LEU A 458 -14.94 34.21 -24.78
N GLY A 459 -15.28 35.42 -24.33
CA GLY A 459 -14.43 36.23 -23.46
C GLY A 459 -14.06 35.52 -22.15
N PHE A 460 -15.02 34.88 -21.49
CA PHE A 460 -14.78 34.08 -20.30
C PHE A 460 -13.90 32.84 -20.56
N ALA A 461 -14.06 32.19 -21.72
CA ALA A 461 -13.19 31.08 -22.10
C ALA A 461 -11.72 31.52 -22.26
N VAL A 462 -11.48 32.66 -22.91
CA VAL A 462 -10.13 33.25 -23.05
C VAL A 462 -9.54 33.61 -21.69
N ALA A 463 -10.31 34.27 -20.82
CA ALA A 463 -9.87 34.59 -19.46
C ALA A 463 -9.51 33.33 -18.66
N GLY A 464 -10.28 32.25 -18.82
CA GLY A 464 -10.01 30.95 -18.22
C GLY A 464 -8.69 30.33 -18.69
N ILE A 465 -8.37 30.41 -19.98
CA ILE A 465 -7.10 29.90 -20.54
C ILE A 465 -5.92 30.69 -19.96
N LEU A 466 -6.03 32.02 -19.97
CA LEU A 466 -4.98 32.88 -19.41
C LEU A 466 -4.73 32.56 -17.93
N ALA A 467 -5.79 32.43 -17.13
CA ALA A 467 -5.68 32.07 -15.72
C ALA A 467 -5.02 30.69 -15.51
N ALA A 468 -5.40 29.67 -16.31
CA ALA A 468 -4.84 28.33 -16.23
C ALA A 468 -3.34 28.29 -16.57
N VAL A 469 -2.94 28.97 -17.66
CA VAL A 469 -1.54 29.05 -18.10
C VAL A 469 -0.71 29.86 -17.12
N THR A 470 -1.24 30.97 -16.59
CA THR A 470 -0.56 31.77 -15.56
C THR A 470 -0.36 30.97 -14.29
N LEU A 471 -1.38 30.26 -13.80
CA LEU A 471 -1.27 29.44 -12.59
C LEU A 471 -0.19 28.37 -12.74
N GLU A 472 -0.22 27.61 -13.84
CA GLU A 472 0.79 26.58 -14.13
C GLU A 472 2.20 27.17 -14.20
N THR A 473 2.37 28.24 -14.97
CA THR A 473 3.69 28.88 -15.18
C THR A 473 4.28 29.37 -13.86
N VAL A 474 3.47 30.03 -13.03
CA VAL A 474 3.92 30.55 -11.73
C VAL A 474 4.23 29.39 -10.77
N LEU A 475 3.42 28.34 -10.73
CA LEU A 475 3.70 27.17 -9.88
C LEU A 475 4.99 26.46 -10.30
N VAL A 476 5.22 26.26 -11.61
CA VAL A 476 6.47 25.69 -12.14
C VAL A 476 7.67 26.56 -11.77
N MET A 477 7.56 27.89 -11.91
CA MET A 477 8.62 28.83 -11.51
C MET A 477 8.92 28.78 -10.01
N ILE A 478 7.88 28.74 -9.17
CA ILE A 478 8.03 28.62 -7.71
C ILE A 478 8.71 27.30 -7.35
N ASN A 479 8.25 26.19 -7.93
CA ASN A 479 8.81 24.87 -7.66
C ASN A 479 10.27 24.78 -8.11
N LYS A 480 10.61 25.35 -9.28
CA LYS A 480 12.00 25.45 -9.78
C LYS A 480 12.88 26.39 -8.94
N LYS A 481 12.29 27.39 -8.28
CA LYS A 481 13.02 28.26 -7.35
C LYS A 481 13.27 27.54 -6.03
N ARG A 482 12.28 26.81 -5.50
CA ARG A 482 12.39 26.01 -4.28
C ARG A 482 13.40 24.87 -4.43
N SER A 483 13.43 24.21 -5.59
CA SER A 483 14.34 23.09 -5.84
C SER A 483 15.82 23.49 -5.89
N LYS A 484 16.11 24.79 -5.90
CA LYS A 484 17.47 25.33 -5.83
C LYS A 484 17.91 25.64 -4.39
N ILE A 485 16.99 25.61 -3.42
CA ILE A 485 17.28 25.86 -2.01
C ILE A 485 17.48 24.50 -1.36
N SER A 486 18.67 24.24 -0.82
CA SER A 486 18.96 22.97 -0.13
C SER A 486 18.13 22.87 1.16
N GLU A 487 17.68 21.66 1.51
CA GLU A 487 16.92 21.44 2.74
C GLU A 487 17.68 21.90 3.99
N ALA A 488 19.00 21.76 4.01
CA ALA A 488 19.88 22.27 5.06
C ALA A 488 19.81 23.81 5.20
N GLU A 489 19.74 24.54 4.07
CA GLU A 489 19.59 26.00 4.08
C GLU A 489 18.21 26.41 4.61
N VAL A 490 17.16 25.65 4.32
CA VAL A 490 15.80 25.92 4.83
C VAL A 490 15.71 25.67 6.33
N ARG A 491 16.21 24.52 6.81
CA ARG A 491 16.24 24.16 8.23
C ARG A 491 17.20 25.02 9.06
N SER A 492 18.16 25.71 8.42
CA SER A 492 18.99 26.72 9.09
C SER A 492 18.30 28.08 9.29
N LYS A 493 17.27 28.37 8.49
CA LYS A 493 16.57 29.67 8.48
C LYS A 493 15.23 29.66 9.20
N TYR A 494 14.60 28.48 9.29
CA TYR A 494 13.27 28.30 9.85
C TYR A 494 13.26 27.11 10.80
N THR A 495 12.59 27.28 11.93
CA THR A 495 12.30 26.20 12.88
C THR A 495 11.21 25.27 12.34
N GLU A 496 11.10 24.05 12.88
CA GLU A 496 10.08 23.07 12.45
C GLU A 496 8.64 23.60 12.64
N GLU A 497 8.41 24.32 13.76
CA GLU A 497 7.12 24.97 14.05
C GLU A 497 6.82 26.12 13.08
N GLU A 498 7.83 26.89 12.66
CA GLU A 498 7.66 27.93 11.63
C GLU A 498 7.39 27.33 10.24
N LEU A 499 8.05 26.23 9.88
CA LEU A 499 7.80 25.50 8.64
C LEU A 499 6.39 24.88 8.63
N GLU A 500 5.90 24.42 9.78
CA GLU A 500 4.54 23.95 9.99
C GLU A 500 3.50 25.07 9.82
N ILE A 501 3.72 26.24 10.44
CA ILE A 501 2.86 27.43 10.26
C ILE A 501 2.85 27.88 8.79
N MET A 502 3.97 27.73 8.08
CA MET A 502 4.05 28.11 6.67
C MET A 502 3.25 27.21 5.72
N GLY A 503 2.95 25.95 6.11
CA GLY A 503 2.16 25.02 5.30
C GLY A 503 2.68 24.90 3.86
N GLU A 504 1.82 25.10 2.85
CA GLU A 504 2.21 25.04 1.43
C GLU A 504 3.16 26.17 0.96
N LYS A 505 3.40 27.18 1.80
CA LYS A 505 4.40 28.22 1.55
C LYS A 505 5.82 27.77 1.91
N SER A 506 5.96 26.68 2.66
CA SER A 506 7.25 26.11 3.07
C SER A 506 8.17 25.91 1.85
N PRO A 507 9.46 26.30 1.93
CA PRO A 507 10.43 26.02 0.88
C PRO A 507 10.69 24.51 0.69
N LEU A 508 10.45 23.68 1.72
CA LEU A 508 10.51 22.21 1.64
C LEU A 508 9.30 21.60 0.92
N TYR A 509 8.30 22.43 0.57
CA TYR A 509 7.15 21.96 -0.18
C TYR A 509 7.54 21.65 -1.63
N HIS A 510 7.86 20.38 -1.85
CA HIS A 510 7.96 19.74 -3.15
C HIS A 510 6.86 18.68 -3.25
N PRO A 511 6.00 18.68 -4.28
CA PRO A 511 5.19 17.50 -4.54
C PRO A 511 6.17 16.35 -4.85
N LEU A 512 6.31 15.43 -3.89
CA LEU A 512 7.25 14.31 -3.89
C LEU A 512 7.33 13.67 -5.29
N ARG A 513 8.49 13.81 -5.94
CA ARG A 513 8.87 13.04 -7.11
C ARG A 513 10.35 12.68 -7.00
N THR A 514 10.66 11.40 -7.09
CA THR A 514 12.03 10.86 -7.17
C THR A 514 12.76 11.49 -8.36
N ILE A 515 13.97 12.02 -8.10
CA ILE A 515 14.84 12.64 -9.11
C ILE A 515 15.99 11.68 -9.40
N MET A 516 16.15 11.27 -10.66
CA MET A 516 17.34 10.57 -11.14
C MET A 516 18.12 11.48 -12.08
N ARG A 517 19.43 11.65 -11.85
CA ARG A 517 20.29 12.45 -12.74
C ARG A 517 21.19 11.55 -13.58
N LEU A 518 21.26 11.83 -14.88
CA LEU A 518 22.13 11.14 -15.82
C LEU A 518 23.10 12.12 -16.47
N LEU A 519 24.24 11.63 -16.94
CA LEU A 519 25.17 12.37 -17.77
C LEU A 519 24.82 12.19 -19.25
N THR A 520 24.98 13.25 -20.03
CA THR A 520 24.89 13.25 -21.50
C THR A 520 26.01 14.11 -22.08
N VAL A 521 26.39 13.82 -23.31
CA VAL A 521 27.26 14.68 -24.10
C VAL A 521 26.42 15.76 -24.77
N ALA A 522 26.78 17.03 -24.60
CA ALA A 522 26.18 18.15 -25.31
C ALA A 522 26.80 18.30 -26.71
N ASN A 523 26.17 19.10 -27.58
CA ASN A 523 26.61 19.29 -28.97
C ASN A 523 28.03 19.90 -29.10
N ASP A 524 28.56 20.48 -28.03
CA ASP A 524 29.91 21.02 -27.90
C ASP A 524 30.95 19.98 -27.43
N GLY A 525 30.56 18.71 -27.24
CA GLY A 525 31.41 17.63 -26.75
C GLY A 525 31.62 17.63 -25.22
N GLU A 526 30.89 18.48 -24.50
CA GLU A 526 30.99 18.61 -23.04
C GLU A 526 29.99 17.72 -22.31
N LEU A 527 30.39 17.20 -21.15
CA LEU A 527 29.54 16.39 -20.29
C LEU A 527 28.62 17.28 -19.45
N ARG A 528 27.32 16.97 -19.44
CA ARG A 528 26.31 17.71 -18.66
C ARG A 528 25.37 16.77 -17.94
N LEU A 529 24.87 17.22 -16.78
CA LEU A 529 23.83 16.54 -16.03
C LEU A 529 22.44 16.83 -16.63
N ALA A 530 21.61 15.80 -16.71
CA ALA A 530 20.23 15.85 -17.12
C ALA A 530 19.35 15.23 -16.02
N ASP A 531 18.37 15.98 -15.55
CA ASP A 531 17.47 15.57 -14.48
C ASP A 531 16.21 14.90 -15.03
N PHE A 532 15.88 13.72 -14.51
CA PHE A 532 14.68 12.97 -14.84
C PHE A 532 13.84 12.82 -13.57
N VAL A 533 12.53 13.08 -13.70
CA VAL A 533 11.61 13.14 -12.55
C VAL A 533 10.34 12.36 -12.86
N GLY A 534 10.06 11.30 -12.09
CA GLY A 534 8.90 10.41 -12.26
C GLY A 534 9.23 9.08 -12.95
N ASP A 535 8.20 8.38 -13.44
CA ASP A 535 8.28 6.96 -13.88
C ASP A 535 8.97 6.74 -15.25
N TYR A 536 9.43 7.80 -15.93
CA TYR A 536 10.09 7.70 -17.23
C TYR A 536 11.56 8.11 -17.14
N ILE A 537 12.42 7.10 -17.14
CA ILE A 537 13.88 7.23 -17.24
C ILE A 537 14.30 6.69 -18.62
N PRO A 538 15.03 7.46 -19.45
CA PRO A 538 15.47 7.00 -20.76
C PRO A 538 16.53 5.88 -20.62
N PRO A 539 16.75 5.04 -21.63
CA PRO A 539 17.81 4.02 -21.61
C PRO A 539 19.17 4.64 -21.26
N TYR A 540 19.86 4.01 -20.32
CA TYR A 540 21.14 4.50 -19.80
C TYR A 540 22.09 3.35 -19.44
N THR A 541 23.37 3.68 -19.44
CA THR A 541 24.45 2.79 -18.99
C THR A 541 24.93 3.21 -17.60
N ILE A 542 25.61 2.31 -16.89
CA ILE A 542 26.29 2.65 -15.64
C ILE A 542 27.78 2.35 -15.74
N LEU A 543 28.59 3.23 -15.16
CA LEU A 543 30.00 2.94 -14.89
C LEU A 543 30.18 2.39 -13.46
N SER A 544 30.55 1.12 -13.38
CA SER A 544 31.08 0.50 -12.18
C SER A 544 32.60 0.66 -12.15
N HIS A 545 33.13 1.17 -11.04
CA HIS A 545 34.55 1.44 -10.91
C HIS A 545 34.98 1.48 -9.44
N THR A 546 36.28 1.39 -9.21
CA THR A 546 36.84 1.60 -7.87
C THR A 546 37.33 3.02 -7.68
N TRP A 547 36.98 3.63 -6.55
CA TRP A 547 37.32 5.01 -6.26
C TRP A 547 38.82 5.17 -5.97
N GLY A 548 39.41 6.26 -6.47
CA GLY A 548 40.72 6.76 -6.05
C GLY A 548 40.64 7.58 -4.77
N LYS A 549 41.59 8.48 -4.55
CA LYS A 549 41.48 9.46 -3.45
C LYS A 549 40.35 10.45 -3.76
N ASP A 550 39.67 10.96 -2.74
CA ASP A 550 38.55 11.90 -2.93
C ASP A 550 38.93 13.16 -3.73
N SER A 551 40.18 13.60 -3.62
CA SER A 551 40.73 14.73 -4.40
C SER A 551 40.85 14.43 -5.90
N GLU A 552 40.86 13.16 -6.29
CA GLU A 552 41.07 12.68 -7.65
C GLU A 552 39.76 12.30 -8.36
N GLU A 553 38.66 12.12 -7.62
CA GLU A 553 37.34 11.80 -8.18
C GLU A 553 36.53 13.05 -8.54
N VAL A 554 35.72 12.94 -9.59
CA VAL A 554 34.82 14.01 -10.04
C VAL A 554 33.52 13.90 -9.26
N THR A 555 33.21 14.92 -8.45
CA THR A 555 31.99 14.99 -7.65
C THR A 555 30.87 15.67 -8.41
N PHE A 556 29.64 15.59 -7.88
CA PHE A 556 28.50 16.35 -8.40
C PHE A 556 28.80 17.85 -8.48
N GLN A 557 29.44 18.42 -7.45
CA GLN A 557 29.78 19.85 -7.45
C GLN A 557 30.86 20.20 -8.48
N ASP A 558 31.80 19.30 -8.74
CA ASP A 558 32.77 19.51 -9.81
C ASP A 558 32.12 19.55 -11.21
N MET A 559 31.03 18.79 -11.40
CA MET A 559 30.25 18.81 -12.64
C MET A 559 29.41 20.07 -12.78
N VAL A 560 28.78 20.53 -11.69
CA VAL A 560 28.00 21.77 -11.68
C VAL A 560 28.89 23.00 -11.88
N GLU A 561 30.06 23.02 -11.26
CA GLU A 561 31.02 24.13 -11.34
C GLU A 561 31.95 24.06 -12.56
N GLY A 562 31.93 22.95 -13.32
CA GLY A 562 32.81 22.72 -14.47
C GLY A 562 34.29 22.54 -14.12
N LYS A 563 34.61 22.19 -12.87
CA LYS A 563 35.99 22.07 -12.34
C LYS A 563 36.56 20.66 -12.37
N GLY A 564 35.79 19.66 -12.79
CA GLY A 564 36.18 18.24 -12.75
C GLY A 564 37.25 17.80 -13.76
N LYS A 565 37.50 18.58 -14.84
CA LYS A 565 38.31 18.14 -15.99
C LYS A 565 39.77 17.82 -15.68
N ASN A 566 40.34 18.48 -14.67
CA ASN A 566 41.74 18.32 -14.29
C ASN A 566 41.96 17.14 -13.33
N LYS A 567 40.89 16.48 -12.89
CA LYS A 567 40.96 15.35 -11.97
C LYS A 567 41.21 14.04 -12.73
N LEU A 568 41.97 13.13 -12.13
CA LEU A 568 42.29 11.82 -12.72
C LEU A 568 41.02 11.00 -13.00
N GLY A 569 40.01 11.09 -12.14
CA GLY A 569 38.71 10.43 -12.31
C GLY A 569 37.95 10.87 -13.57
N TYR A 570 38.25 12.04 -14.15
CA TYR A 570 37.60 12.51 -15.38
C TYR A 570 37.85 11.57 -16.58
N GLN A 571 38.98 10.85 -16.58
CA GLN A 571 39.29 9.86 -17.61
C GLN A 571 38.26 8.70 -17.60
N LYS A 572 37.77 8.32 -16.42
CA LYS A 572 36.75 7.27 -16.25
C LYS A 572 35.39 7.70 -16.83
N LEU A 573 35.02 8.97 -16.64
CA LEU A 573 33.82 9.56 -17.25
C LEU A 573 33.91 9.52 -18.79
N ARG A 574 35.05 9.93 -19.36
CA ARG A 574 35.29 9.90 -20.81
C ARG A 574 35.35 8.47 -21.37
N PHE A 575 35.81 7.50 -20.59
CA PHE A 575 35.74 6.09 -20.96
C PHE A 575 34.28 5.63 -21.07
N CYS A 576 33.46 5.87 -20.05
CA CYS A 576 32.04 5.48 -20.04
C CYS A 576 31.26 6.16 -21.17
N GLU A 577 31.53 7.45 -21.41
CA GLU A 577 30.98 8.20 -22.55
C GLU A 577 31.26 7.50 -23.88
N LYS A 578 32.54 7.21 -24.17
CA LYS A 578 32.95 6.57 -25.43
C LYS A 578 32.32 5.20 -25.61
N GLN A 579 32.20 4.43 -24.53
CA GLN A 579 31.61 3.10 -24.60
C GLN A 579 30.09 3.17 -24.78
N SER A 580 29.40 4.06 -24.06
CA SER A 580 27.96 4.31 -24.23
C SER A 580 27.63 4.77 -25.65
N ALA A 581 28.46 5.65 -26.23
CA ALA A 581 28.32 6.08 -27.62
C ALA A 581 28.48 4.94 -28.63
N LYS A 582 29.43 4.01 -28.42
CA LYS A 582 29.58 2.81 -29.27
C LYS A 582 28.35 1.92 -29.21
N ASP A 583 27.75 1.81 -28.03
CA ASP A 583 26.54 1.02 -27.79
C ASP A 583 25.24 1.78 -28.12
N LYS A 584 25.34 2.98 -28.69
CA LYS A 584 24.22 3.86 -29.11
C LYS A 584 23.29 4.27 -27.96
N ILE A 585 23.82 4.35 -26.74
CA ILE A 585 23.11 4.81 -25.55
C ILE A 585 23.60 6.23 -25.22
N GLN A 586 22.66 7.17 -25.17
CA GLN A 586 22.97 8.60 -25.00
C GLN A 586 23.31 8.96 -23.55
N PHE A 587 22.64 8.32 -22.59
CA PHE A 587 22.72 8.68 -21.19
C PHE A 587 23.54 7.66 -20.41
N PHE A 588 24.26 8.12 -19.40
CA PHE A 588 25.03 7.25 -18.52
C PHE A 588 25.05 7.77 -17.08
N TRP A 589 25.16 6.88 -16.12
CA TRP A 589 25.09 7.19 -14.69
C TRP A 589 26.36 6.76 -13.97
N ILE A 590 26.80 7.61 -13.04
CA ILE A 590 28.02 7.40 -12.23
C ILE A 590 27.76 7.97 -10.83
N ASP A 591 27.87 7.14 -9.81
CA ASP A 591 27.52 7.45 -8.42
C ASP A 591 28.26 8.69 -7.86
N THR A 592 29.49 8.93 -8.31
CA THR A 592 30.35 10.01 -7.80
C THR A 592 29.84 11.40 -8.18
N CYS A 593 29.19 11.53 -9.34
CA CYS A 593 28.80 12.83 -9.89
C CYS A 593 27.33 12.96 -10.29
N CYS A 594 26.55 11.87 -10.30
CA CYS A 594 25.11 11.90 -10.51
C CYS A 594 24.32 12.10 -9.19
N ILE A 595 24.94 11.83 -8.03
CA ILE A 595 24.35 12.00 -6.70
C ILE A 595 24.99 13.20 -6.00
N ASP A 596 24.16 14.10 -5.47
CA ASP A 596 24.60 15.15 -4.55
C ASP A 596 24.82 14.56 -3.15
N LYS A 597 26.05 14.09 -2.91
CA LYS A 597 26.47 13.53 -1.62
C LYS A 597 26.50 14.58 -0.48
N THR A 598 26.31 15.87 -0.77
CA THR A 598 26.19 16.92 0.25
C THR A 598 24.78 17.02 0.83
N SER A 599 23.78 16.49 0.12
CA SER A 599 22.40 16.37 0.58
C SER A 599 22.19 14.99 1.23
N SER A 600 21.98 14.95 2.55
CA SER A 600 21.72 13.70 3.27
C SER A 600 20.42 13.02 2.82
N ALA A 601 19.40 13.81 2.48
CA ALA A 601 18.13 13.33 1.96
C ALA A 601 18.31 12.65 0.60
N GLU A 602 18.99 13.32 -0.33
CA GLU A 602 19.25 12.75 -1.66
C GLU A 602 20.17 11.53 -1.57
N LEU A 603 21.21 11.59 -0.74
CA LEU A 603 22.11 10.46 -0.50
C LEU A 603 21.35 9.24 0.05
N SER A 604 20.42 9.44 0.99
CA SER A 604 19.60 8.37 1.56
C SER A 604 18.61 7.80 0.53
N GLU A 605 17.99 8.65 -0.28
CA GLU A 605 17.07 8.23 -1.36
C GLU A 605 17.83 7.44 -2.45
N ALA A 606 19.00 7.94 -2.84
CA ALA A 606 19.86 7.32 -3.85
C ALA A 606 20.37 5.94 -3.40
N ILE A 607 20.86 5.81 -2.16
CA ILE A 607 21.35 4.52 -1.64
C ILE A 607 20.22 3.49 -1.57
N ASN A 608 19.02 3.89 -1.15
CA ASN A 608 17.86 3.00 -1.12
C ASN A 608 17.34 2.63 -2.53
N SER A 609 17.66 3.42 -3.55
CA SER A 609 17.21 3.20 -4.94
C SER A 609 18.27 2.56 -5.85
N MET A 610 19.53 2.52 -5.40
CA MET A 610 20.69 2.22 -6.25
C MET A 610 20.60 0.85 -6.92
N TYR A 611 20.10 -0.17 -6.21
CA TYR A 611 19.89 -1.50 -6.75
C TYR A 611 18.97 -1.51 -7.97
N HIS A 612 17.86 -0.76 -7.90
CA HIS A 612 16.93 -0.63 -9.02
C HIS A 612 17.58 0.11 -10.17
N TRP A 613 18.37 1.15 -9.89
CA TRP A 613 19.12 1.84 -10.92
C TRP A 613 20.13 0.92 -11.63
N TYR A 614 20.80 0.01 -10.91
CA TYR A 614 21.67 -0.99 -11.54
C TYR A 614 20.90 -2.04 -12.34
N ARG A 615 19.78 -2.55 -11.81
CA ARG A 615 18.93 -3.54 -12.47
C ARG A 615 18.34 -3.01 -13.78
N ASP A 616 17.89 -1.77 -13.76
CA ASP A 616 17.15 -1.14 -14.86
C ASP A 616 18.09 -0.49 -15.90
N ALA A 617 19.41 -0.50 -15.67
CA ALA A 617 20.39 -0.06 -16.66
C ALA A 617 20.53 -1.09 -17.80
N ASP A 618 20.67 -0.59 -19.03
CA ASP A 618 20.84 -1.44 -20.22
C ASP A 618 22.17 -2.19 -20.19
N LYS A 619 23.22 -1.53 -19.67
CA LYS A 619 24.55 -2.12 -19.49
C LYS A 619 25.29 -1.51 -18.30
N CYS A 620 26.07 -2.34 -17.62
CA CYS A 620 27.05 -1.93 -16.63
C CYS A 620 28.47 -2.16 -17.17
N TYR A 621 29.26 -1.10 -17.31
CA TYR A 621 30.68 -1.18 -17.68
C TYR A 621 31.53 -1.19 -16.42
N VAL A 622 32.28 -2.26 -16.21
CA VAL A 622 33.24 -2.40 -15.12
C VAL A 622 34.62 -1.98 -15.61
N TYR A 623 35.12 -0.86 -15.10
CA TYR A 623 36.45 -0.34 -15.44
C TYR A 623 37.48 -0.73 -14.37
N LEU A 624 38.35 -1.69 -14.69
CA LEU A 624 39.34 -2.26 -13.80
C LEU A 624 40.68 -1.51 -13.93
N SER A 625 40.89 -0.52 -13.08
CA SER A 625 42.09 0.33 -13.10
C SER A 625 43.39 -0.39 -12.71
N ASP A 626 43.29 -1.59 -12.14
CA ASP A 626 44.40 -2.42 -11.66
C ASP A 626 44.71 -3.62 -12.55
N VAL A 627 43.95 -3.82 -13.63
CA VAL A 627 44.16 -4.90 -14.59
C VAL A 627 44.69 -4.32 -15.90
N SER A 628 45.92 -4.66 -16.25
CA SER A 628 46.57 -4.25 -17.50
C SER A 628 46.86 -5.45 -18.39
N ILE A 629 46.62 -5.31 -19.69
CA ILE A 629 46.94 -6.35 -20.68
C ILE A 629 48.44 -6.36 -21.02
N ASN A 630 49.16 -5.29 -20.69
CA ASN A 630 50.57 -5.10 -21.08
C ASN A 630 51.58 -5.46 -19.98
N GLY A 631 51.13 -6.04 -18.85
CA GLY A 631 52.00 -6.76 -17.90
C GLY A 631 52.89 -5.93 -16.97
N SER A 632 52.59 -4.65 -16.70
CA SER A 632 53.39 -3.88 -15.71
C SER A 632 52.58 -2.86 -14.92
N VAL A 633 52.17 -3.22 -13.70
CA VAL A 633 51.75 -2.26 -12.67
C VAL A 633 52.69 -2.42 -11.46
N GLY A 634 53.84 -1.71 -11.49
CA GLY A 634 54.68 -1.48 -10.31
C GLY A 634 55.80 -2.49 -10.02
N ASN A 635 56.98 -1.96 -9.68
CA ASN A 635 58.23 -2.69 -9.35
C ASN A 635 58.06 -3.75 -8.26
N SER A 636 58.09 -5.04 -8.63
CA SER A 636 58.47 -6.11 -7.69
C SER A 636 59.05 -7.32 -8.44
N LEU A 637 59.99 -8.00 -7.77
CA LEU A 637 60.93 -9.01 -8.28
C LEU A 637 60.31 -10.38 -8.67
N PHE A 638 59.11 -10.43 -9.26
CA PHE A 638 58.38 -11.68 -9.53
C PHE A 638 57.88 -11.80 -10.99
N PRO A 639 57.55 -13.02 -11.49
CA PRO A 639 57.35 -13.30 -12.92
C PRO A 639 56.16 -12.54 -13.52
N GLN A 640 56.21 -12.28 -14.84
CA GLN A 640 55.16 -11.59 -15.61
C GLN A 640 53.75 -12.12 -15.28
N GLN A 641 52.94 -11.30 -14.62
CA GLN A 641 51.56 -11.61 -14.28
C GLN A 641 50.68 -11.45 -15.53
N THR A 642 49.91 -12.48 -15.89
CA THR A 642 48.94 -12.39 -17.00
C THR A 642 47.71 -11.57 -16.56
N TRP A 643 46.98 -10.99 -17.50
CA TRP A 643 45.80 -10.16 -17.18
C TRP A 643 44.69 -10.98 -16.48
N GLU A 644 44.60 -12.28 -16.75
CA GLU A 644 43.68 -13.20 -16.07
C GLU A 644 44.02 -13.34 -14.57
N THR A 645 45.30 -13.33 -14.25
CA THR A 645 45.78 -13.38 -12.86
C THR A 645 45.48 -12.05 -12.17
N ALA A 646 45.76 -10.93 -12.83
CA ALA A 646 45.42 -9.59 -12.32
C ALA A 646 43.90 -9.38 -12.17
N PHE A 647 43.09 -9.98 -13.05
CA PHE A 647 41.62 -9.96 -12.95
C PHE A 647 41.13 -10.66 -11.69
N ARG A 648 41.65 -11.87 -11.41
CA ARG A 648 41.31 -12.63 -10.19
C ARG A 648 41.70 -11.90 -8.90
N GLU A 649 42.79 -11.13 -8.95
CA GLU A 649 43.28 -10.33 -7.83
C GLU A 649 42.72 -8.90 -7.80
N SER A 650 41.81 -8.54 -8.70
CA SER A 650 41.36 -7.16 -8.83
C SER A 650 40.65 -6.69 -7.56
N ARG A 651 41.03 -5.51 -7.09
CA ARG A 651 40.41 -4.80 -5.98
C ARG A 651 38.91 -4.59 -6.18
N TRP A 652 38.41 -4.62 -7.40
CA TRP A 652 36.98 -4.46 -7.69
C TRP A 652 36.12 -5.54 -7.01
N PHE A 653 36.59 -6.79 -6.94
CA PHE A 653 35.87 -7.88 -6.27
C PHE A 653 35.85 -7.75 -4.75
N THR A 654 36.78 -6.97 -4.18
CA THR A 654 36.91 -6.76 -2.73
C THR A 654 36.09 -5.58 -2.20
N ARG A 655 35.28 -4.89 -3.03
CA ARG A 655 34.50 -3.73 -2.59
C ARG A 655 33.05 -4.09 -2.27
N GLY A 656 32.47 -3.49 -1.23
CA GLY A 656 31.08 -3.79 -0.80
C GLY A 656 30.05 -3.44 -1.88
N TRP A 657 30.07 -2.20 -2.37
CA TRP A 657 29.09 -1.70 -3.35
C TRP A 657 29.15 -2.41 -4.71
N THR A 658 30.31 -2.94 -5.11
CA THR A 658 30.45 -3.66 -6.38
C THR A 658 29.68 -4.99 -6.40
N LEU A 659 29.20 -5.47 -5.25
CA LEU A 659 28.32 -6.63 -5.18
C LEU A 659 27.01 -6.36 -5.93
N GLN A 660 26.34 -5.25 -5.64
CA GLN A 660 25.11 -4.86 -6.33
C GLN A 660 25.36 -4.57 -7.81
N GLU A 661 26.51 -3.97 -8.12
CA GLU A 661 26.95 -3.71 -9.50
C GLU A 661 27.18 -4.98 -10.32
N LEU A 662 27.51 -6.09 -9.65
CA LEU A 662 27.70 -7.39 -10.28
C LEU A 662 26.38 -8.17 -10.47
N VAL A 663 25.53 -8.20 -9.44
CA VAL A 663 24.33 -9.08 -9.43
C VAL A 663 23.07 -8.42 -9.98
N ALA A 664 22.93 -7.10 -9.86
CA ALA A 664 21.70 -6.41 -10.24
C ALA A 664 21.54 -6.22 -11.76
N PRO A 665 22.55 -5.75 -12.53
CA PRO A 665 22.38 -5.51 -13.95
C PRO A 665 22.14 -6.78 -14.75
N SER A 666 21.37 -6.66 -15.83
CA SER A 666 21.17 -7.78 -16.78
C SER A 666 22.44 -8.07 -17.60
N CYS A 667 23.28 -7.06 -17.83
CA CYS A 667 24.51 -7.14 -18.62
C CYS A 667 25.67 -6.40 -17.93
N VAL A 668 26.76 -7.12 -17.65
CA VAL A 668 27.99 -6.58 -17.03
C VAL A 668 29.19 -6.90 -17.92
N GLU A 669 29.93 -5.88 -18.36
CA GLU A 669 31.09 -6.01 -19.25
C GLU A 669 32.37 -5.49 -18.58
N PHE A 670 33.44 -6.27 -18.60
CA PHE A 670 34.71 -5.96 -17.93
C PHE A 670 35.74 -5.37 -18.90
N TYR A 671 36.39 -4.30 -18.47
CA TYR A 671 37.40 -3.59 -19.25
C TYR A 671 38.68 -3.37 -18.44
N SER A 672 39.82 -3.51 -19.12
CA SER A 672 41.15 -3.22 -18.55
C SER A 672 41.38 -1.72 -18.34
N LEU A 673 42.49 -1.37 -17.69
CA LEU A 673 42.98 0.00 -17.54
C LEU A 673 43.09 0.72 -18.90
N GLU A 674 43.50 0.01 -19.96
CA GLU A 674 43.60 0.55 -21.32
C GLU A 674 42.24 0.71 -22.03
N GLY A 675 41.14 0.27 -21.41
CA GLY A 675 39.80 0.30 -21.99
C GLY A 675 39.54 -0.82 -23.00
N VAL A 676 40.31 -1.92 -22.92
CA VAL A 676 40.12 -3.11 -23.76
C VAL A 676 39.15 -4.07 -23.07
N ARG A 677 38.18 -4.60 -23.81
CA ARG A 677 37.16 -5.53 -23.29
C ARG A 677 37.80 -6.89 -22.98
N LEU A 678 37.71 -7.31 -21.72
CA LEU A 678 38.23 -8.59 -21.23
C LEU A 678 37.20 -9.70 -21.39
N GLY A 679 35.91 -9.39 -21.16
CA GLY A 679 34.81 -10.34 -21.24
C GLY A 679 33.53 -9.77 -20.65
N ASN A 680 32.50 -10.60 -20.48
CA ASN A 680 31.27 -10.24 -19.76
C ASN A 680 30.93 -11.30 -18.71
N ARG A 681 29.98 -10.99 -17.82
CA ARG A 681 29.58 -11.90 -16.73
C ARG A 681 29.16 -13.29 -17.23
N ALA A 682 28.52 -13.38 -18.39
CA ALA A 682 28.11 -14.66 -18.96
C ALA A 682 29.28 -15.49 -19.50
N SER A 683 30.28 -14.85 -20.13
CA SER A 683 31.44 -15.54 -20.70
C SER A 683 32.50 -15.91 -19.65
N MET A 684 32.47 -15.26 -18.48
CA MET A 684 33.45 -15.43 -17.39
C MET A 684 32.78 -15.94 -16.10
N ILE A 685 31.65 -16.64 -16.23
CA ILE A 685 30.79 -16.96 -15.09
C ILE A 685 31.50 -17.87 -14.07
N GLN A 686 32.30 -18.82 -14.55
CA GLN A 686 33.03 -19.75 -13.69
C GLN A 686 34.15 -19.04 -12.94
N GLU A 687 34.88 -18.15 -13.61
CA GLU A 687 35.92 -17.34 -12.98
C GLU A 687 35.33 -16.41 -11.93
N ILE A 688 34.16 -15.82 -12.18
CA ILE A 688 33.49 -14.93 -11.22
C ILE A 688 32.95 -15.72 -10.02
N GLU A 689 32.37 -16.90 -10.23
CA GLU A 689 31.96 -17.79 -9.14
C GLU A 689 33.16 -18.19 -8.28
N ASP A 690 34.28 -18.60 -8.88
CA ASP A 690 35.51 -18.93 -8.16
C ASP A 690 36.03 -17.77 -7.29
N ILE A 691 35.94 -16.54 -7.81
CA ILE A 691 36.44 -15.33 -7.10
C ILE A 691 35.48 -14.91 -5.98
N THR A 692 34.17 -14.96 -6.24
CA THR A 692 33.16 -14.30 -5.38
C THR A 692 32.36 -15.24 -4.49
N GLY A 693 32.36 -16.54 -4.81
CA GLY A 693 31.51 -17.54 -4.16
C GLY A 693 30.01 -17.37 -4.45
N ILE A 694 29.63 -16.54 -5.43
CA ILE A 694 28.24 -16.32 -5.84
C ILE A 694 27.85 -17.41 -6.84
N ASN A 695 26.79 -18.16 -6.52
CA ASN A 695 26.27 -19.24 -7.35
C ASN A 695 26.02 -18.78 -8.80
N THR A 696 26.42 -19.60 -9.77
CA THR A 696 26.16 -19.34 -11.19
C THR A 696 24.71 -18.98 -11.51
N GLU A 697 23.72 -19.57 -10.82
CA GLU A 697 22.30 -19.25 -11.02
C GLU A 697 21.97 -17.79 -10.67
N ALA A 698 22.59 -17.23 -9.62
CA ALA A 698 22.43 -15.83 -9.25
C ALA A 698 23.12 -14.91 -10.28
N LEU A 699 24.32 -15.30 -10.75
CA LEU A 699 25.05 -14.59 -11.81
C LEU A 699 24.35 -14.65 -13.17
N GLN A 700 23.46 -15.61 -13.41
CA GLN A 700 22.63 -15.69 -14.61
C GLN A 700 21.37 -14.82 -14.52
N GLY A 701 21.09 -14.19 -13.37
CA GLY A 701 19.94 -13.32 -13.17
C GLY A 701 18.71 -14.01 -12.58
N SER A 702 18.87 -15.16 -11.92
CA SER A 702 17.79 -15.75 -11.13
C SER A 702 17.31 -14.77 -10.04
N PRO A 703 16.01 -14.71 -9.72
CA PRO A 703 15.51 -13.83 -8.67
C PRO A 703 16.25 -14.06 -7.35
N LEU A 704 16.77 -12.99 -6.74
CA LEU A 704 17.58 -13.10 -5.52
C LEU A 704 16.81 -13.70 -4.34
N SER A 705 15.48 -13.67 -4.37
CA SER A 705 14.61 -14.30 -3.37
C SER A 705 14.71 -15.82 -3.31
N ARG A 706 15.27 -16.47 -4.34
CA ARG A 706 15.50 -17.93 -4.34
C ARG A 706 16.67 -18.36 -3.47
N PHE A 707 17.58 -17.43 -3.16
CA PHE A 707 18.77 -17.70 -2.37
C PHE A 707 18.52 -17.34 -0.92
N GLY A 708 18.92 -18.24 -0.02
CA GLY A 708 18.67 -18.11 1.42
C GLY A 708 19.33 -16.85 2.01
N PHE A 709 18.90 -16.47 3.22
CA PHE A 709 19.46 -15.32 3.92
C PHE A 709 20.99 -15.47 4.10
N GLU A 710 21.44 -16.62 4.61
CA GLU A 710 22.86 -16.92 4.84
C GLU A 710 23.67 -16.96 3.54
N GLU A 711 23.08 -17.48 2.47
CA GLU A 711 23.73 -17.54 1.16
C GLU A 711 23.98 -16.12 0.62
N ARG A 712 22.96 -15.27 0.61
CA ARG A 712 23.11 -13.87 0.18
C ARG A 712 24.03 -13.06 1.08
N MET A 713 24.03 -13.34 2.38
CA MET A 713 24.95 -12.72 3.32
C MET A 713 26.41 -13.17 3.06
N SER A 714 26.61 -14.41 2.62
CA SER A 714 27.94 -14.93 2.29
C SER A 714 28.60 -14.18 1.12
N TRP A 715 27.83 -13.66 0.16
CA TRP A 715 28.33 -12.89 -1.00
C TRP A 715 29.03 -11.58 -0.61
N ALA A 716 28.76 -11.10 0.62
CA ALA A 716 29.38 -9.91 1.18
C ALA A 716 30.73 -10.20 1.88
N ARG A 717 31.08 -11.48 2.10
CA ARG A 717 32.31 -11.86 2.81
C ARG A 717 33.56 -11.43 2.02
N GLY A 718 34.56 -10.95 2.74
CA GLY A 718 35.82 -10.46 2.14
C GLY A 718 35.70 -9.10 1.43
N ARG A 719 34.53 -8.46 1.45
CA ARG A 719 34.33 -7.13 0.87
C ARG A 719 34.50 -6.02 1.91
N GLU A 720 35.15 -4.94 1.48
CA GLU A 720 35.46 -3.75 2.27
C GLU A 720 34.73 -2.51 1.74
N THR A 721 34.36 -1.64 2.67
CA THR A 721 33.70 -0.36 2.40
C THR A 721 34.47 0.79 3.01
N LYS A 722 34.29 2.01 2.48
CA LYS A 722 35.01 3.19 2.95
C LYS A 722 34.51 3.64 4.32
N ARG A 723 33.19 3.64 4.52
CA ARG A 723 32.57 3.77 5.84
C ARG A 723 32.20 2.39 6.34
N GLU A 724 32.26 2.19 7.65
CA GLU A 724 32.04 0.87 8.22
C GLU A 724 30.57 0.43 8.15
N GLU A 725 29.63 1.38 8.16
CA GLU A 725 28.18 1.14 8.03
C GLU A 725 27.76 0.84 6.60
N ASP A 726 28.52 1.32 5.60
CA ASP A 726 28.27 1.00 4.19
C ASP A 726 28.32 -0.50 3.92
N ALA A 727 28.99 -1.29 4.77
CA ALA A 727 29.00 -2.74 4.66
C ALA A 727 27.60 -3.34 4.86
N ALA A 728 26.72 -2.69 5.62
CA ALA A 728 25.31 -3.03 5.74
C ALA A 728 24.49 -2.37 4.63
N TYR A 729 24.71 -1.09 4.34
CA TYR A 729 23.94 -0.35 3.34
C TYR A 729 24.13 -0.88 1.90
N SER A 730 25.29 -1.45 1.60
CA SER A 730 25.53 -2.11 0.32
C SER A 730 24.75 -3.41 0.13
N LEU A 731 23.98 -3.86 1.12
CA LEU A 731 23.17 -5.09 1.05
C LEU A 731 21.66 -4.81 0.92
N LEU A 732 21.22 -3.57 1.08
CA LEU A 732 19.80 -3.19 1.02
C LEU A 732 19.11 -3.71 -0.24
N GLY A 733 19.74 -3.48 -1.39
CA GLY A 733 19.26 -3.98 -2.68
C GLY A 733 19.23 -5.49 -2.83
N VAL A 734 20.24 -6.18 -2.28
CA VAL A 734 20.39 -7.65 -2.36
C VAL A 734 19.29 -8.35 -1.56
N PHE A 735 18.87 -7.72 -0.46
CA PHE A 735 17.78 -8.21 0.38
C PHE A 735 16.41 -7.61 0.03
N GLY A 736 16.36 -6.59 -0.84
CA GLY A 736 15.12 -5.93 -1.23
C GLY A 736 14.49 -5.10 -0.10
N VAL A 737 15.33 -4.51 0.76
CA VAL A 737 14.91 -3.80 1.97
C VAL A 737 15.32 -2.33 1.93
N HIS A 738 14.63 -1.50 2.72
CA HIS A 738 14.93 -0.07 2.84
C HIS A 738 15.18 0.31 4.28
N MET A 739 16.23 1.11 4.55
CA MET A 739 16.50 1.62 5.90
C MET A 739 17.08 3.04 5.87
N PRO A 740 16.82 3.87 6.90
CA PRO A 740 17.48 5.16 7.07
C PRO A 740 18.99 5.01 7.26
N LEU A 741 19.79 5.90 6.65
CA LEU A 741 21.24 5.91 6.81
C LEU A 741 21.64 6.67 8.07
N VAL A 742 22.29 5.99 9.00
CA VAL A 742 22.86 6.58 10.22
C VAL A 742 24.37 6.32 10.19
N TYR A 743 25.14 7.34 9.82
CA TYR A 743 26.60 7.28 9.85
C TYR A 743 27.12 7.69 11.23
N GLY A 744 28.05 6.92 11.79
CA GLY A 744 28.57 7.08 13.14
C GLY A 744 27.97 6.11 14.17
N GLU A 745 27.01 5.26 13.77
CA GLU A 745 26.46 4.21 14.66
C GLU A 745 27.39 2.99 14.77
N GLY A 746 28.36 2.85 13.86
CA GLY A 746 29.29 1.74 13.83
C GLY A 746 28.74 0.50 13.12
N ARG A 747 29.64 -0.30 12.54
CA ARG A 747 29.28 -1.45 11.67
C ARG A 747 28.32 -2.42 12.34
N ARG A 748 28.54 -2.76 13.61
CA ARG A 748 27.73 -3.73 14.34
C ARG A 748 26.27 -3.29 14.43
N ASN A 749 26.02 -2.01 14.74
CA ASN A 749 24.67 -1.49 14.91
C ASN A 749 23.95 -1.36 13.57
N ALA A 750 24.66 -0.93 12.53
CA ALA A 750 24.14 -0.90 11.17
C ALA A 750 23.69 -2.30 10.70
N PHE A 751 24.48 -3.34 10.98
CA PHE A 751 24.11 -4.74 10.66
C PHE A 751 22.96 -5.27 11.51
N ILE A 752 22.88 -4.94 12.80
CA ILE A 752 21.74 -5.31 13.65
C ILE A 752 20.44 -4.70 13.10
N ARG A 753 20.49 -3.43 12.69
CA ARG A 753 19.34 -2.76 12.07
C ARG A 753 18.99 -3.37 10.72
N LEU A 754 19.99 -3.64 9.87
CA LEU A 754 19.76 -4.33 8.61
C LEU A 754 19.07 -5.69 8.83
N GLN A 755 19.56 -6.50 9.78
CA GLN A 755 18.95 -7.79 10.13
C GLN A 755 17.52 -7.62 10.62
N ARG A 756 17.27 -6.64 11.48
CA ARG A 756 15.92 -6.32 11.96
C ARG A 756 14.98 -5.94 10.82
N VAL A 757 15.42 -5.05 9.93
CA VAL A 757 14.61 -4.63 8.76
C VAL A 757 14.38 -5.78 7.80
N ILE A 758 15.35 -6.69 7.62
CA ILE A 758 15.17 -7.91 6.83
C ILE A 758 14.14 -8.84 7.48
N GLN A 759 14.19 -9.01 8.80
CA GLN A 759 13.22 -9.79 9.56
C GLN A 759 11.82 -9.15 9.54
N GLU A 760 11.73 -7.81 9.64
CA GLU A 760 10.47 -7.05 9.57
C GLU A 760 9.88 -7.04 8.15
N SER A 761 10.71 -6.94 7.12
CA SER A 761 10.31 -7.08 5.72
C SER A 761 9.82 -8.50 5.43
N ALA A 762 10.47 -9.52 5.99
CA ALA A 762 10.01 -10.91 5.95
C ALA A 762 8.72 -11.14 6.74
N ARG A 763 8.42 -10.32 7.77
CA ARG A 763 7.12 -10.31 8.46
C ARG A 763 6.01 -9.64 7.65
N ASN A 764 6.35 -8.64 6.82
CA ASN A 764 5.39 -7.85 6.02
C ASN A 764 5.04 -8.48 4.65
N PHE A 765 5.89 -9.35 4.10
CA PHE A 765 5.48 -10.36 3.12
C PHE A 765 4.93 -11.54 3.92
N GLY A 766 3.60 -11.58 4.12
CA GLY A 766 2.93 -12.49 5.03
C GLY A 766 3.59 -13.87 5.22
N SER A 767 3.75 -14.22 6.49
CA SER A 767 4.19 -15.50 7.05
C SER A 767 5.70 -15.81 6.92
N GLU A 768 6.36 -16.07 8.06
CA GLU A 768 7.16 -17.30 8.12
C GLU A 768 6.17 -18.44 7.90
N GLY A 769 5.84 -18.66 6.64
CA GLY A 769 4.97 -19.73 6.21
C GLY A 769 5.85 -20.96 6.12
N PHE A 770 5.50 -21.98 6.87
CA PHE A 770 6.01 -23.31 6.58
C PHE A 770 5.73 -23.61 5.12
N HIS A 771 6.71 -24.10 4.37
CA HIS A 771 6.48 -24.56 3.00
C HIS A 771 6.78 -26.04 2.89
N PHE A 772 6.03 -26.73 2.05
CA PHE A 772 6.19 -28.17 1.87
C PHE A 772 7.49 -28.51 1.17
N ILE A 773 8.27 -29.38 1.80
CA ILE A 773 9.41 -30.08 1.19
C ILE A 773 8.96 -31.43 0.65
N LEU A 774 8.08 -32.12 1.37
CA LEU A 774 7.61 -33.45 1.01
C LEU A 774 6.11 -33.59 1.26
N GLN A 775 5.39 -34.17 0.31
CA GLN A 775 4.02 -34.64 0.47
C GLN A 775 3.90 -36.02 -0.21
N ARG A 776 3.75 -37.08 0.58
CA ARG A 776 3.73 -38.47 0.07
C ARG A 776 2.83 -39.38 0.89
N GLY A 777 2.08 -40.24 0.20
CA GLY A 777 1.45 -41.42 0.80
C GLY A 777 2.50 -42.47 1.18
N THR A 778 2.29 -43.11 2.33
CA THR A 778 3.11 -44.20 2.86
C THR A 778 2.63 -45.56 2.35
N ALA A 779 3.35 -46.62 2.68
CA ALA A 779 2.90 -48.01 2.48
C ALA A 779 1.82 -48.46 3.49
N LEU A 780 1.48 -47.63 4.47
CA LEU A 780 0.40 -47.88 5.43
C LEU A 780 -0.93 -47.37 4.85
N HIS A 781 -1.98 -48.18 4.96
CA HIS A 781 -3.33 -47.77 4.58
C HIS A 781 -3.81 -46.58 5.42
N GLU A 782 -4.94 -46.00 5.04
CA GLU A 782 -5.58 -44.94 5.82
C GLU A 782 -5.84 -45.40 7.27
N THR A 783 -5.54 -44.54 8.24
CA THR A 783 -5.55 -44.86 9.68
C THR A 783 -6.56 -44.00 10.44
N ASP A 784 -6.75 -44.32 11.73
CA ASP A 784 -7.68 -43.65 12.63
C ASP A 784 -7.02 -43.35 13.99
N GLU A 785 -7.82 -43.03 15.00
CA GLU A 785 -7.37 -42.72 16.36
C GLU A 785 -6.73 -43.93 17.10
N SER A 786 -6.85 -45.16 16.58
CA SER A 786 -6.16 -46.33 17.14
C SER A 786 -4.64 -46.31 16.91
N PHE A 787 -4.18 -45.46 16.00
CA PHE A 787 -2.77 -45.26 15.65
C PHE A 787 -2.19 -43.99 16.25
N ARG A 788 -0.96 -44.11 16.75
CA ARG A 788 -0.08 -43.00 17.12
C ARG A 788 1.18 -43.05 16.27
N PHE A 789 1.67 -41.89 15.84
CA PHE A 789 2.82 -41.81 14.98
C PHE A 789 3.99 -41.15 15.69
N LEU A 790 5.18 -41.72 15.52
CA LEU A 790 6.45 -41.20 16.02
C LEU A 790 7.43 -41.11 14.85
N MET A 791 8.45 -40.29 14.98
CA MET A 791 9.47 -40.15 13.94
C MET A 791 10.87 -40.09 14.56
N GLY A 792 11.81 -40.79 13.93
CA GLY A 792 13.20 -40.86 14.37
C GLY A 792 14.01 -41.85 13.54
N ASP A 793 15.32 -41.66 13.45
CA ASP A 793 16.21 -42.53 12.67
C ASP A 793 16.43 -43.87 13.40
N MET A 794 15.69 -44.91 13.00
CA MET A 794 15.66 -46.21 13.69
C MET A 794 16.79 -47.12 13.21
N ASN A 795 17.19 -47.01 11.94
CA ASN A 795 18.20 -47.87 11.31
C ASN A 795 19.58 -47.20 11.17
N ARG A 796 19.72 -45.93 11.58
CA ARG A 796 20.94 -45.12 11.53
C ARG A 796 21.43 -44.80 10.12
N ASP A 797 20.52 -44.72 9.15
CA ASP A 797 20.84 -44.27 7.79
C ASP A 797 20.85 -42.73 7.66
N GLY A 798 20.57 -42.03 8.76
CA GLY A 798 20.51 -40.58 8.89
C GLY A 798 19.17 -39.99 8.45
N CYS A 799 18.26 -40.77 7.89
CA CYS A 799 16.92 -40.31 7.53
C CYS A 799 15.95 -40.66 8.68
N PRO A 800 15.15 -39.70 9.16
CA PRO A 800 14.10 -40.02 10.12
C PRO A 800 13.10 -41.04 9.54
N ASP A 801 12.88 -42.14 10.26
CA ASP A 801 11.92 -43.17 9.92
C ASP A 801 10.56 -42.90 10.59
N LEU A 802 9.47 -43.35 9.96
CA LEU A 802 8.13 -43.25 10.52
C LEU A 802 7.79 -44.51 11.31
N VAL A 803 7.40 -44.37 12.57
CA VAL A 803 6.97 -45.45 13.44
C VAL A 803 5.47 -45.32 13.70
N ALA A 804 4.68 -46.29 13.24
CA ALA A 804 3.26 -46.37 13.50
C ALA A 804 3.01 -47.35 14.67
N VAL A 805 2.40 -46.86 15.74
CA VAL A 805 2.06 -47.63 16.94
C VAL A 805 0.55 -47.82 16.99
N LYS A 806 0.10 -49.07 16.86
CA LYS A 806 -1.31 -49.43 17.01
C LYS A 806 -1.54 -49.96 18.43
N SER A 807 -2.38 -49.24 19.18
CA SER A 807 -2.60 -49.49 20.61
C SER A 807 -4.06 -49.74 20.98
N ARG A 808 -4.96 -49.72 19.99
CA ARG A 808 -6.38 -50.10 20.10
C ARG A 808 -6.75 -50.96 18.88
N ASP A 809 -7.77 -51.80 19.03
CA ASP A 809 -8.28 -52.66 17.94
C ASP A 809 -7.18 -53.50 17.25
N THR A 810 -6.20 -53.96 18.04
CA THR A 810 -5.08 -54.80 17.59
C THR A 810 -5.53 -56.24 17.42
N ILE A 811 -4.97 -56.93 16.42
CA ILE A 811 -5.33 -58.33 16.14
C ILE A 811 -4.70 -59.26 17.16
N SER A 812 -3.49 -58.91 17.62
CA SER A 812 -2.72 -59.66 18.61
C SER A 812 -3.22 -59.50 20.06
N GLY A 813 -4.08 -58.52 20.34
CA GLY A 813 -4.44 -58.11 21.71
C GLY A 813 -3.28 -57.45 22.49
N MET A 814 -2.17 -57.18 21.80
CA MET A 814 -0.96 -56.55 22.29
C MET A 814 -0.69 -55.28 21.47
N ILE A 815 0.26 -54.44 21.89
CA ILE A 815 0.66 -53.24 21.13
C ILE A 815 1.45 -53.67 19.89
N GLU A 816 1.06 -53.19 18.71
CA GLU A 816 1.68 -53.51 17.42
C GLU A 816 2.47 -52.30 16.89
N LEU A 817 3.70 -52.51 16.42
CA LEU A 817 4.52 -51.46 15.82
C LEU A 817 4.94 -51.82 14.40
N SER A 818 4.81 -50.86 13.50
CA SER A 818 5.32 -50.93 12.13
C SER A 818 6.26 -49.76 11.87
N VAL A 819 7.48 -50.03 11.39
CA VAL A 819 8.51 -49.03 11.10
C VAL A 819 8.69 -48.91 9.58
N PHE A 820 8.64 -47.68 9.06
CA PHE A 820 8.73 -47.36 7.63
C PHE A 820 9.98 -46.53 7.34
N SER A 821 10.75 -46.93 6.32
CA SER A 821 12.04 -46.31 6.03
C SER A 821 11.89 -44.90 5.44
N GLY A 822 12.48 -43.90 6.10
CA GLY A 822 12.58 -42.53 5.63
C GLY A 822 13.40 -42.40 4.34
N ALA A 823 14.49 -43.16 4.20
CA ALA A 823 15.30 -43.21 2.97
C ALA A 823 14.50 -43.69 1.74
N SER A 824 13.46 -44.51 1.95
CA SER A 824 12.53 -44.94 0.90
C SER A 824 11.37 -43.97 0.66
N LEU A 825 11.34 -42.82 1.34
CA LEU A 825 10.19 -41.94 1.47
C LEU A 825 8.94 -42.70 1.96
N PHE A 826 9.13 -43.53 2.99
CA PHE A 826 8.10 -44.31 3.70
C PHE A 826 7.38 -45.37 2.85
N ARG A 827 7.99 -45.83 1.75
CA ARG A 827 7.42 -46.85 0.85
C ARG A 827 7.78 -48.29 1.21
N THR A 828 8.82 -48.49 2.01
CA THR A 828 9.27 -49.83 2.43
C THR A 828 9.25 -49.98 3.94
N TYR A 829 8.84 -51.16 4.40
CA TYR A 829 8.88 -51.55 5.80
C TYR A 829 10.32 -51.88 6.22
N ILE A 830 10.71 -51.41 7.41
CA ILE A 830 11.94 -51.83 8.10
C ILE A 830 11.64 -53.05 8.97
N SER A 831 10.60 -52.94 9.82
CA SER A 831 10.18 -54.02 10.71
C SER A 831 8.70 -53.90 11.08
N GLU A 832 8.11 -55.04 11.45
CA GLU A 832 6.81 -55.13 12.11
C GLU A 832 6.95 -56.03 13.32
N THR A 833 6.54 -55.55 14.49
CA THR A 833 6.80 -56.20 15.77
C THR A 833 5.62 -56.06 16.72
N VAL A 834 5.36 -57.09 17.51
CA VAL A 834 4.40 -57.05 18.61
C VAL A 834 5.17 -56.88 19.92
N ILE A 835 4.78 -55.91 20.74
CA ILE A 835 5.38 -55.66 22.04
C ILE A 835 4.60 -56.41 23.13
N GLY A 836 5.32 -56.94 24.12
CA GLY A 836 4.77 -57.68 25.26
C GLY A 836 3.94 -56.86 26.26
N LEU A 837 3.18 -55.87 25.81
CA LEU A 837 2.28 -55.05 26.62
C LEU A 837 0.83 -55.22 26.14
N PRO A 838 -0.09 -55.68 27.00
CA PRO A 838 -1.46 -55.98 26.60
C PRO A 838 -2.29 -54.71 26.37
N VAL A 839 -3.11 -54.73 25.33
CA VAL A 839 -4.09 -53.67 25.05
C VAL A 839 -5.38 -53.98 25.79
N THR A 840 -5.87 -53.04 26.60
CA THR A 840 -7.17 -53.15 27.27
C THR A 840 -8.00 -51.90 27.03
N THR A 841 -9.32 -52.04 26.96
CA THR A 841 -10.25 -50.91 26.72
C THR A 841 -10.25 -49.86 27.82
N ALA A 842 -9.70 -50.17 29.01
CA ALA A 842 -9.64 -49.29 30.17
C ALA A 842 -8.29 -48.57 30.36
N THR A 843 -7.25 -48.94 29.60
CA THR A 843 -5.91 -48.41 29.76
C THR A 843 -5.56 -47.46 28.63
N GLN A 844 -5.18 -46.23 28.98
CA GLN A 844 -4.71 -45.22 28.04
C GLN A 844 -3.17 -45.20 28.02
N TYR A 845 -2.60 -45.22 26.81
CA TYR A 845 -1.16 -45.20 26.60
C TYR A 845 -0.74 -43.94 25.83
N ASP A 846 0.47 -43.44 26.11
CA ASP A 846 1.22 -42.55 25.21
C ASP A 846 2.56 -43.18 24.85
N PHE A 847 3.14 -42.69 23.76
CA PHE A 847 4.38 -43.25 23.21
C PHE A 847 5.34 -42.13 22.83
N VAL A 848 6.62 -42.31 23.12
CA VAL A 848 7.69 -41.38 22.74
C VAL A 848 8.95 -42.18 22.39
N LEU A 849 9.76 -41.67 21.46
CA LEU A 849 11.07 -42.22 21.16
C LEU A 849 12.17 -41.43 21.88
N ALA A 850 13.13 -42.13 22.49
CA ALA A 850 14.32 -41.51 23.08
C ALA A 850 15.46 -42.52 23.19
N ASP A 851 16.70 -42.07 23.02
CA ASP A 851 17.89 -42.85 23.36
C ASP A 851 18.10 -42.84 24.88
N TRP A 852 17.64 -43.89 25.58
CA TRP A 852 17.62 -43.93 27.04
C TRP A 852 18.94 -44.39 27.64
N ASP A 853 19.58 -45.39 27.05
CA ASP A 853 20.82 -45.99 27.55
C ASP A 853 22.10 -45.41 26.91
N GLY A 854 21.94 -44.55 25.91
CA GLY A 854 23.03 -43.85 25.22
C GLY A 854 23.71 -44.70 24.16
N ASP A 855 23.08 -45.80 23.72
CA ASP A 855 23.61 -46.68 22.68
C ASP A 855 23.47 -46.09 21.26
N LYS A 856 22.76 -44.96 21.12
CA LYS A 856 22.41 -44.25 19.87
C LYS A 856 21.33 -44.93 19.01
N THR A 857 20.65 -45.94 19.52
CA THR A 857 19.41 -46.47 18.97
C THR A 857 18.26 -45.82 19.74
N LEU A 858 17.18 -45.46 19.05
CA LEU A 858 16.01 -44.94 19.74
C LEU A 858 15.24 -46.07 20.42
N ASP A 859 14.99 -45.91 21.72
CA ASP A 859 14.15 -46.79 22.53
C ASP A 859 12.70 -46.31 22.53
N LEU A 860 11.77 -47.25 22.70
CA LEU A 860 10.35 -46.90 22.83
C LEU A 860 10.01 -46.68 24.30
N VAL A 861 9.59 -45.47 24.63
CA VAL A 861 9.06 -45.09 25.94
C VAL A 861 7.53 -45.19 25.88
N VAL A 862 6.97 -46.11 26.65
CA VAL A 862 5.52 -46.33 26.77
C VAL A 862 5.05 -45.77 28.11
N ILE A 863 4.14 -44.80 28.07
CA ILE A 863 3.55 -44.17 29.24
C ILE A 863 2.14 -44.72 29.45
N LYS A 864 1.92 -45.46 30.55
CA LYS A 864 0.60 -45.94 30.96
C LYS A 864 -0.05 -44.89 31.86
N LYS A 865 -1.06 -44.18 31.34
CA LYS A 865 -1.66 -42.98 31.96
C LYS A 865 -2.59 -43.32 33.12
N GLY A 866 -3.55 -44.22 32.90
CA GLY A 866 -4.59 -44.60 33.88
C GLY A 866 -4.82 -46.10 33.95
N SER A 867 -5.63 -46.54 34.93
CA SER A 867 -5.83 -47.96 35.26
C SER A 867 -4.51 -48.67 35.58
N THR A 868 -3.64 -47.98 36.33
CA THR A 868 -2.33 -48.49 36.72
C THR A 868 -2.39 -49.29 38.01
N ASP A 869 -1.46 -50.22 38.18
CA ASP A 869 -1.40 -51.04 39.39
C ASP A 869 -0.91 -50.20 40.58
N THR A 870 -0.09 -49.19 40.29
CA THR A 870 0.54 -48.31 41.26
C THR A 870 -0.30 -47.08 41.66
N LYS A 871 -1.42 -46.81 40.99
CA LYS A 871 -2.22 -45.56 41.15
C LYS A 871 -1.44 -44.27 40.85
N THR A 872 -0.41 -44.41 40.03
CA THR A 872 0.45 -43.36 39.50
C THR A 872 0.71 -43.65 38.03
N THR A 873 1.05 -42.65 37.22
CA THR A 873 1.46 -42.91 35.82
C THR A 873 2.70 -43.82 35.82
N GLU A 874 2.71 -44.86 35.00
CA GLU A 874 3.81 -45.83 34.87
C GLU A 874 4.53 -45.66 33.53
N VAL A 875 5.84 -45.87 33.52
CA VAL A 875 6.70 -45.78 32.33
C VAL A 875 7.42 -47.10 32.11
N TYR A 876 7.35 -47.59 30.88
CA TYR A 876 8.05 -48.78 30.39
C TYR A 876 8.98 -48.34 29.25
N ILE A 877 10.26 -48.69 29.31
CA ILE A 877 11.24 -48.37 28.26
C ILE A 877 11.68 -49.67 27.62
N LEU A 878 11.47 -49.80 26.30
CA LEU A 878 11.81 -51.00 25.53
C LEU A 878 12.97 -50.73 24.59
N SER A 879 13.97 -51.61 24.60
CA SER A 879 15.22 -51.42 23.86
C SER A 879 15.02 -51.47 22.36
N GLY A 880 15.37 -50.40 21.64
CA GLY A 880 15.38 -50.39 20.18
C GLY A 880 16.37 -51.38 19.59
N ALA A 881 17.52 -51.60 20.24
CA ALA A 881 18.53 -52.57 19.82
C ALA A 881 18.02 -54.03 19.85
N SER A 882 17.04 -54.31 20.72
CA SER A 882 16.35 -55.61 20.79
C SER A 882 15.15 -55.70 19.85
N ASN A 883 14.91 -54.71 18.98
CA ASN A 883 13.67 -54.52 18.24
C ASN A 883 12.45 -54.52 19.20
N PHE A 884 12.58 -53.78 20.31
CA PHE A 884 11.58 -53.56 21.35
C PHE A 884 11.10 -54.82 22.09
N GLN A 885 11.91 -55.87 22.16
CA GLN A 885 11.58 -57.10 22.90
C GLN A 885 12.00 -57.04 24.37
N ASP A 886 13.08 -56.32 24.68
CA ASP A 886 13.61 -56.23 26.04
C ASP A 886 13.12 -54.96 26.74
N ILE A 887 12.55 -55.11 27.95
CA ILE A 887 12.20 -53.98 28.82
C ILE A 887 13.43 -53.57 29.63
N ILE A 888 13.98 -52.40 29.34
CA ILE A 888 15.15 -51.81 30.02
C ILE A 888 14.76 -51.20 31.37
N LEU A 889 13.56 -50.61 31.44
CA LEU A 889 13.05 -49.99 32.66
C LEU A 889 11.54 -50.17 32.75
N GLN A 890 11.07 -50.53 33.94
CA GLN A 890 9.67 -50.42 34.33
C GLN A 890 9.61 -49.69 35.67
N THR A 891 8.93 -48.56 35.73
CA THR A 891 8.83 -47.76 36.95
C THR A 891 7.51 -47.00 37.02
N ARG A 892 7.07 -46.65 38.23
CA ARG A 892 6.09 -45.57 38.42
C ARG A 892 6.74 -44.21 38.20
N THR A 893 5.95 -43.14 38.16
CA THR A 893 6.45 -41.75 38.14
C THR A 893 6.00 -41.00 39.40
N ALA A 894 6.44 -39.75 39.55
CA ALA A 894 5.94 -38.84 40.59
C ALA A 894 4.55 -38.25 40.27
N LEU A 895 3.99 -38.53 39.08
CA LEU A 895 2.65 -38.10 38.69
C LEU A 895 1.61 -39.09 39.21
N HIS A 896 0.46 -38.56 39.64
CA HIS A 896 -0.76 -39.35 39.84
C HIS A 896 -1.23 -39.97 38.52
N GLU A 897 -2.21 -40.86 38.54
CA GLU A 897 -2.83 -41.33 37.29
C GLU A 897 -3.25 -40.13 36.42
N THR A 898 -2.85 -40.17 35.16
CA THR A 898 -3.12 -39.16 34.14
C THR A 898 -4.15 -39.68 33.14
N ASP A 899 -4.61 -38.78 32.27
CA ASP A 899 -5.63 -39.04 31.25
C ASP A 899 -5.30 -38.28 29.97
N ASP A 900 -6.26 -38.16 29.06
CA ASP A 900 -6.10 -37.46 27.77
C ASP A 900 -5.89 -35.95 27.92
N THR A 901 -6.08 -35.36 29.11
CA THR A 901 -5.68 -33.96 29.38
C THR A 901 -4.16 -33.79 29.50
N TRP A 902 -3.41 -34.89 29.45
CA TRP A 902 -1.95 -34.90 29.50
C TRP A 902 -1.33 -35.39 28.20
N ALA A 903 -0.31 -34.67 27.71
CA ALA A 903 0.58 -35.09 26.65
C ALA A 903 2.00 -35.34 27.20
N PHE A 904 2.76 -36.23 26.55
CA PHE A 904 4.09 -36.61 27.00
C PHE A 904 5.13 -36.46 25.88
N SER A 905 6.33 -36.04 26.25
CA SER A 905 7.50 -36.02 25.38
C SER A 905 8.78 -36.30 26.19
N MET A 906 9.90 -36.49 25.51
CA MET A 906 11.21 -36.73 26.11
C MET A 906 12.19 -35.67 25.62
N GLY A 907 13.05 -35.19 26.51
CA GLY A 907 14.05 -34.17 26.19
C GLY A 907 15.15 -34.11 27.23
N ARG A 908 16.20 -33.32 26.99
CA ARG A 908 17.30 -33.16 27.95
C ARG A 908 17.26 -31.77 28.56
N TRP A 909 16.58 -31.62 29.70
CA TRP A 909 16.49 -30.32 30.39
C TRP A 909 17.80 -29.96 31.10
N ASN A 910 18.53 -30.96 31.59
CA ASN A 910 19.84 -30.80 32.22
C ASN A 910 20.91 -31.57 31.42
N ALA A 911 22.20 -31.30 31.69
CA ALA A 911 23.33 -32.01 31.10
C ALA A 911 23.47 -33.49 31.58
N GLY A 912 22.41 -34.10 32.08
CA GLY A 912 22.35 -35.49 32.52
C GLY A 912 22.51 -36.46 31.35
N ARG A 913 23.01 -37.67 31.66
CA ARG A 913 23.18 -38.72 30.64
C ARG A 913 21.86 -39.33 30.16
N LYS A 914 20.82 -39.31 31.01
CA LYS A 914 19.50 -39.88 30.71
C LYS A 914 18.52 -38.78 30.34
N PRO A 915 17.66 -38.97 29.33
CA PRO A 915 16.62 -38.00 28.98
C PRO A 915 15.57 -37.90 30.09
N ASP A 916 15.03 -36.69 30.25
CA ASP A 916 13.98 -36.33 31.21
C ASP A 916 12.60 -36.44 30.54
N LEU A 917 11.57 -36.73 31.34
CA LEU A 917 10.18 -36.85 30.88
C LEU A 917 9.46 -35.52 31.02
N PHE A 918 8.92 -35.01 29.91
CA PHE A 918 8.11 -33.80 29.85
C PHE A 918 6.64 -34.19 29.84
N ALA A 919 5.91 -33.85 30.89
CA ALA A 919 4.48 -34.04 30.99
C ALA A 919 3.77 -32.69 30.86
N ILE A 920 3.02 -32.51 29.79
CA ILE A 920 2.30 -31.28 29.46
C ILE A 920 0.83 -31.46 29.87
N LYS A 921 0.36 -30.66 30.82
CA LYS A 921 -1.04 -30.64 31.25
C LYS A 921 -1.79 -29.59 30.45
N LYS A 922 -2.72 -30.03 29.61
CA LYS A 922 -3.46 -29.18 28.67
C LYS A 922 -4.52 -28.34 29.37
N SER A 923 -5.35 -28.97 30.21
CA SER A 923 -6.49 -28.34 30.87
C SER A 923 -6.71 -28.83 32.30
N SER A 924 -7.63 -28.19 33.03
CA SER A 924 -7.86 -28.44 34.46
C SER A 924 -6.59 -28.18 35.29
N THR A 925 -5.85 -27.13 34.94
CA THR A 925 -4.55 -26.80 35.51
C THR A 925 -4.69 -25.95 36.77
N GLY A 926 -3.64 -25.89 37.59
CA GLY A 926 -3.61 -25.03 38.78
C GLY A 926 -3.32 -23.57 38.44
N THR A 927 -2.72 -23.30 37.27
CA THR A 927 -2.33 -21.95 36.83
C THR A 927 -3.33 -21.27 35.89
N ASN A 928 -4.41 -21.96 35.46
CA ASN A 928 -5.30 -21.53 34.37
C ASN A 928 -4.56 -21.29 33.05
N SER A 929 -3.43 -21.96 32.86
CA SER A 929 -2.63 -21.97 31.64
C SER A 929 -2.15 -23.40 31.38
N THR A 930 -1.71 -23.72 30.17
CA THR A 930 -1.07 -25.02 29.90
C THR A 930 0.16 -25.13 30.81
N GLU A 931 0.34 -26.25 31.52
CA GLU A 931 1.47 -26.46 32.45
C GLU A 931 2.48 -27.46 31.91
N VAL A 932 3.77 -27.23 32.17
CA VAL A 932 4.85 -28.18 31.87
C VAL A 932 5.44 -28.71 33.17
N HIS A 933 5.46 -30.03 33.30
CA HIS A 933 6.01 -30.78 34.43
C HIS A 933 7.17 -31.65 33.93
N ILE A 934 8.39 -31.36 34.37
CA ILE A 934 9.59 -32.10 33.94
C ILE A 934 10.01 -33.05 35.04
N LEU A 935 10.11 -34.35 34.75
CA LEU A 935 10.53 -35.40 35.68
C LEU A 935 11.92 -35.93 35.34
N SER A 936 12.77 -36.07 36.36
CA SER A 936 14.17 -36.41 36.17
C SER A 936 14.38 -37.86 35.75
N GLY A 937 14.97 -38.08 34.56
CA GLY A 937 15.35 -39.40 34.07
C GLY A 937 16.42 -40.06 34.95
N ALA A 938 17.35 -39.27 35.49
CA ALA A 938 18.37 -39.75 36.44
C ALA A 938 17.76 -40.35 37.72
N SER A 939 16.56 -39.91 38.10
CA SER A 939 15.83 -40.44 39.25
C SER A 939 14.89 -41.61 38.92
N GLY A 940 14.81 -42.04 37.66
CA GLY A 940 13.74 -42.94 37.19
C GLY A 940 12.36 -42.27 37.27
N PHE A 941 12.28 -40.99 36.93
CA PHE A 941 11.07 -40.16 36.94
C PHE A 941 10.38 -40.03 38.31
N GLN A 942 11.11 -40.23 39.41
CA GLN A 942 10.58 -40.09 40.78
C GLN A 942 10.66 -38.66 41.34
N LYS A 943 11.33 -37.73 40.65
CA LYS A 943 11.52 -36.35 41.11
C LYS A 943 11.17 -35.34 40.02
N PHE A 944 10.45 -34.29 40.39
CA PHE A 944 10.23 -33.13 39.54
C PHE A 944 11.48 -32.24 39.49
N ILE A 945 11.84 -31.82 38.28
CA ILE A 945 12.86 -30.80 38.01
C ILE A 945 12.20 -29.43 37.91
N LEU A 946 11.09 -29.34 37.18
CA LEU A 946 10.34 -28.11 36.94
C LEU A 946 8.84 -28.42 36.97
N GLN A 947 8.07 -27.51 37.54
CA GLN A 947 6.61 -27.46 37.43
C GLN A 947 6.24 -25.99 37.23
N THR A 948 5.74 -25.64 36.05
CA THR A 948 5.41 -24.24 35.74
C THR A 948 4.21 -24.14 34.82
N GLY A 949 3.40 -23.11 35.01
CA GLY A 949 2.47 -22.65 33.99
C GLY A 949 3.25 -22.01 32.85
N THR A 950 2.74 -22.13 31.63
CA THR A 950 3.29 -21.47 30.44
C THR A 950 2.53 -20.18 30.14
N CYS A 951 3.03 -19.39 29.18
CA CYS A 951 2.30 -18.26 28.62
C CYS A 951 1.15 -18.66 27.67
N LEU A 952 1.00 -19.96 27.39
CA LEU A 952 -0.11 -20.50 26.61
C LEU A 952 -1.32 -20.77 27.51
N HIS A 953 -2.50 -20.31 27.10
CA HIS A 953 -3.76 -20.63 27.77
C HIS A 953 -4.00 -22.14 27.90
N GLU A 954 -4.97 -22.57 28.72
CA GLU A 954 -5.38 -23.96 28.73
C GLU A 954 -5.80 -24.43 27.33
N THR A 955 -5.36 -25.63 26.97
CA THR A 955 -5.50 -26.23 25.65
C THR A 955 -6.38 -27.48 25.70
N ASP A 956 -6.76 -27.97 24.52
CA ASP A 956 -7.58 -29.16 24.33
C ASP A 956 -6.97 -30.08 23.24
N ASP A 957 -7.76 -31.00 22.70
CA ASP A 957 -7.31 -31.96 21.68
C ASP A 957 -7.05 -31.33 20.30
N ALA A 958 -7.37 -30.05 20.13
CA ALA A 958 -6.96 -29.28 18.96
C ALA A 958 -5.48 -28.89 18.99
N PHE A 959 -4.75 -29.20 20.08
CA PHE A 959 -3.34 -28.86 20.22
C PHE A 959 -2.47 -30.12 20.25
N ASP A 960 -1.49 -30.17 19.35
CA ASP A 960 -0.40 -31.16 19.41
C ASP A 960 0.84 -30.52 20.02
N PHE A 961 1.61 -31.32 20.76
CA PHE A 961 2.77 -30.87 21.52
C PHE A 961 4.00 -31.71 21.14
N ALA A 962 5.13 -31.03 20.94
CA ALA A 962 6.44 -31.66 20.83
C ALA A 962 7.46 -30.89 21.67
N VAL A 963 8.53 -31.57 22.08
CA VAL A 963 9.63 -30.97 22.84
C VAL A 963 10.90 -31.16 22.04
N ALA A 964 11.55 -30.06 21.70
CA ALA A 964 12.80 -30.06 20.96
C ALA A 964 13.53 -28.73 21.14
N ASP A 965 14.85 -28.73 21.01
CA ASP A 965 15.65 -27.50 21.03
C ASP A 965 15.52 -26.80 19.67
N TRP A 966 14.56 -25.88 19.56
CA TRP A 966 14.13 -25.29 18.30
C TRP A 966 15.12 -24.26 17.77
N ASN A 967 15.71 -23.48 18.68
CA ASN A 967 16.65 -22.41 18.35
C ASN A 967 18.12 -22.80 18.53
N ALA A 968 18.39 -24.06 18.90
CA ALA A 968 19.72 -24.62 19.19
C ALA A 968 20.44 -23.89 20.34
N ASP A 969 19.70 -23.40 21.35
CA ASP A 969 20.26 -22.75 22.53
C ASP A 969 20.64 -23.72 23.66
N GLY A 970 20.35 -25.01 23.46
CA GLY A 970 20.64 -26.09 24.40
C GLY A 970 19.54 -26.32 25.45
N CYS A 971 18.46 -25.55 25.45
CA CYS A 971 17.28 -25.73 26.29
C CYS A 971 16.12 -26.30 25.48
N PRO A 972 15.48 -27.42 25.88
CA PRO A 972 14.32 -27.93 25.15
C PRO A 972 13.13 -26.97 25.18
N ASP A 973 12.71 -26.53 24.00
CA ASP A 973 11.55 -25.68 23.78
C ASP A 973 10.26 -26.49 23.66
N LEU A 974 9.12 -25.82 23.89
CA LEU A 974 7.81 -26.42 23.71
C LEU A 974 7.22 -25.97 22.38
N VAL A 975 7.13 -26.91 21.44
CA VAL A 975 6.54 -26.72 20.12
C VAL A 975 5.06 -27.11 20.19
N VAL A 976 4.18 -26.20 19.80
CA VAL A 976 2.73 -26.34 19.94
C VAL A 976 2.05 -26.06 18.61
N VAL A 977 1.28 -27.03 18.09
CA VAL A 977 0.50 -26.85 16.87
C VAL A 977 -0.98 -26.78 17.20
N TRP A 978 -1.61 -25.64 16.91
CA TRP A 978 -3.06 -25.50 16.93
C TRP A 978 -3.66 -25.95 15.59
N LYS A 979 -4.51 -26.99 15.66
CA LYS A 979 -5.19 -27.59 14.52
C LYS A 979 -6.50 -26.86 14.23
N SER A 980 -6.64 -26.37 13.00
CA SER A 980 -7.84 -25.68 12.53
C SER A 980 -8.93 -26.68 12.16
N ASN A 981 -10.20 -26.34 12.45
CA ASN A 981 -11.39 -27.05 11.99
C ASN A 981 -12.18 -26.24 10.92
N ASP A 982 -11.57 -25.17 10.39
CA ASP A 982 -12.17 -24.32 9.37
C ASP A 982 -11.39 -24.45 8.07
N SER A 983 -12.10 -24.82 7.01
CA SER A 983 -11.63 -24.87 5.62
C SER A 983 -11.01 -23.56 5.09
N ASN A 984 -11.20 -22.42 5.76
CA ASN A 984 -10.64 -21.13 5.37
C ASN A 984 -9.58 -20.58 6.33
N ARG A 985 -9.19 -21.32 7.37
CA ARG A 985 -8.21 -20.88 8.37
C ARG A 985 -7.06 -21.87 8.50
N TYR A 986 -5.84 -21.37 8.34
CA TYR A 986 -4.63 -22.17 8.50
C TYR A 986 -4.42 -22.58 9.96
N SER A 987 -3.78 -23.74 10.14
CA SER A 987 -3.28 -24.19 11.44
C SER A 987 -2.11 -23.32 11.86
N LEU A 988 -1.87 -23.19 13.17
CA LEU A 988 -0.85 -22.29 13.70
C LEU A 988 0.21 -23.07 14.46
N LEU A 989 1.49 -22.72 14.25
CA LEU A 989 2.61 -23.17 15.05
C LEU A 989 2.98 -22.09 16.06
N HIS A 990 3.11 -22.47 17.32
CA HIS A 990 3.66 -21.67 18.41
C HIS A 990 4.88 -22.39 18.98
N VAL A 991 5.96 -21.66 19.25
CA VAL A 991 7.12 -22.21 19.97
C VAL A 991 7.35 -21.38 21.22
N LEU A 992 7.39 -22.01 22.39
CA LEU A 992 7.64 -21.38 23.67
C LEU A 992 9.06 -21.71 24.14
N SER A 993 9.81 -20.68 24.55
CA SER A 993 11.22 -20.81 24.90
C SER A 993 11.43 -21.61 26.19
N GLY A 994 12.23 -22.67 26.13
CA GLY A 994 12.72 -23.39 27.30
C GLY A 994 13.63 -22.51 28.17
N ALA A 995 14.46 -21.66 27.56
CA ALA A 995 15.37 -20.75 28.26
C ALA A 995 14.64 -19.72 29.14
N SER A 996 13.42 -19.32 28.77
CA SER A 996 12.56 -18.47 29.60
C SER A 996 11.61 -19.25 30.51
N THR A 997 11.81 -20.56 30.68
CA THR A 997 10.88 -21.45 31.42
C THR A 997 9.44 -21.37 30.88
N TYR A 998 9.33 -21.34 29.55
CA TYR A 998 8.08 -21.32 28.79
C TYR A 998 7.20 -20.09 29.05
N GLN A 999 7.81 -18.95 29.44
CA GLN A 999 7.09 -17.69 29.64
C GLN A 999 7.04 -16.81 28.39
N ASP A 1000 7.89 -17.09 27.39
CA ASP A 1000 7.97 -16.30 26.16
C ASP A 1000 7.69 -17.15 24.93
N PHE A 1001 6.97 -16.56 23.98
CA PHE A 1001 6.82 -17.13 22.65
C PHE A 1001 8.01 -16.72 21.76
N MET A 1002 8.70 -17.70 21.20
CA MET A 1002 9.78 -17.51 20.23
C MET A 1002 9.27 -17.41 18.80
N LEU A 1003 8.24 -18.20 18.47
CA LEU A 1003 7.71 -18.29 17.11
C LEU A 1003 6.19 -18.34 17.12
N HIS A 1004 5.61 -17.65 16.15
CA HIS A 1004 4.21 -17.76 15.73
C HIS A 1004 4.19 -17.83 14.21
N ALA A 1005 3.81 -18.97 13.65
CA ALA A 1005 3.86 -19.22 12.21
C ALA A 1005 2.57 -19.87 11.70
N GLU A 1006 2.22 -19.60 10.44
CA GLU A 1006 1.13 -20.29 9.76
C GLU A 1006 1.65 -21.58 9.12
N ILE A 1007 0.88 -22.66 9.32
CA ILE A 1007 1.10 -23.94 8.66
C ILE A 1007 0.16 -23.98 7.45
N PRO A 1008 0.63 -24.24 6.22
CA PRO A 1008 -0.16 -24.22 4.99
C PRO A 1008 -1.10 -25.44 4.86
N LEU A 1009 -1.70 -25.87 5.97
CA LEU A 1009 -2.66 -26.95 6.08
C LEU A 1009 -3.97 -26.42 6.69
N LEU A 1010 -5.04 -26.62 5.94
CA LEU A 1010 -6.43 -26.30 6.28
C LEU A 1010 -7.10 -27.57 6.79
N ASP A 1011 -8.12 -27.40 7.64
CA ASP A 1011 -8.95 -28.50 8.13
C ASP A 1011 -8.12 -29.68 8.67
N THR A 1012 -7.37 -29.42 9.74
CA THR A 1012 -6.41 -30.36 10.31
C THR A 1012 -6.92 -31.08 11.55
N LEU A 1013 -7.93 -30.54 12.23
CA LEU A 1013 -8.50 -31.15 13.43
C LEU A 1013 -9.11 -32.51 13.12
N GLY A 1014 -8.67 -33.55 13.84
CA GLY A 1014 -9.14 -34.94 13.66
C GLY A 1014 -8.54 -35.69 12.47
N MET A 1015 -7.92 -34.98 11.51
CA MET A 1015 -7.29 -35.57 10.33
C MET A 1015 -5.76 -35.65 10.42
N TYR A 1016 -5.12 -34.73 11.14
CA TYR A 1016 -3.67 -34.64 11.23
C TYR A 1016 -3.15 -34.85 12.64
N GLU A 1017 -1.95 -35.42 12.72
CA GLU A 1017 -1.08 -35.44 13.91
C GLU A 1017 0.25 -34.78 13.56
N PHE A 1018 0.69 -33.81 14.38
CA PHE A 1018 1.89 -33.03 14.15
C PHE A 1018 3.05 -33.44 15.07
N MET A 1019 4.27 -33.41 14.52
CA MET A 1019 5.52 -33.66 15.23
C MET A 1019 6.68 -32.89 14.58
N VAL A 1020 7.87 -32.97 15.17
CA VAL A 1020 9.09 -32.30 14.67
C VAL A 1020 10.23 -33.29 14.49
N THR A 1021 11.06 -33.07 13.47
CA THR A 1021 12.27 -33.86 13.22
C THR A 1021 13.27 -33.06 12.41
N GLU A 1022 14.55 -33.44 12.40
CA GLU A 1022 15.53 -32.88 11.47
C GLU A 1022 15.52 -33.67 10.14
N TRP A 1023 14.66 -33.30 9.19
CA TRP A 1023 14.55 -34.00 7.89
C TRP A 1023 15.56 -33.48 6.87
N THR A 1024 15.74 -32.17 6.82
CA THR A 1024 16.63 -31.47 5.87
C THR A 1024 18.11 -31.59 6.21
N ARG A 1025 18.45 -32.06 7.42
CA ARG A 1025 19.83 -32.23 7.91
C ARG A 1025 20.66 -30.95 7.84
N ASN A 1026 20.01 -29.79 7.98
CA ASN A 1026 20.65 -28.47 7.95
C ASN A 1026 20.90 -27.91 9.36
N GLY A 1027 20.74 -28.72 10.41
CA GLY A 1027 20.83 -28.28 11.80
C GLY A 1027 19.57 -27.56 12.31
N ARG A 1028 18.47 -27.55 11.55
CA ARG A 1028 17.17 -27.00 11.96
C ARG A 1028 16.10 -28.09 11.97
N LEU A 1029 15.09 -27.90 12.82
CA LEU A 1029 13.94 -28.79 12.89
C LEU A 1029 12.91 -28.43 11.81
N ASP A 1030 12.35 -29.48 11.21
CA ASP A 1030 11.26 -29.43 10.26
C ASP A 1030 9.97 -29.91 10.93
N LEU A 1031 8.84 -29.32 10.53
CA LEU A 1031 7.52 -29.70 11.00
C LEU A 1031 6.96 -30.83 10.12
N VAL A 1032 6.43 -31.86 10.75
CA VAL A 1032 5.84 -33.02 10.07
C VAL A 1032 4.37 -33.12 10.45
N GLY A 1033 3.49 -33.12 9.45
CA GLY A 1033 2.08 -33.45 9.58
C GLY A 1033 1.79 -34.83 9.00
N ILE A 1034 1.20 -35.71 9.80
CA ILE A 1034 0.75 -37.04 9.38
C ILE A 1034 -0.75 -36.99 9.18
N ARG A 1035 -1.21 -37.12 7.93
CA ARG A 1035 -2.65 -37.18 7.61
C ARG A 1035 -3.14 -38.63 7.73
N LYS A 1036 -4.03 -38.87 8.69
CA LYS A 1036 -4.57 -40.19 9.02
C LYS A 1036 -5.73 -40.58 8.12
N SER A 1037 -6.66 -39.65 7.87
CA SER A 1037 -7.92 -39.90 7.18
C SER A 1037 -8.25 -38.85 6.11
N GLU A 1038 -9.22 -39.18 5.25
CA GLU A 1038 -9.61 -38.41 4.06
C GLU A 1038 -8.43 -38.15 3.11
N THR A 1039 -7.59 -39.16 2.94
CA THR A 1039 -6.33 -39.03 2.20
C THR A 1039 -6.56 -39.00 0.69
N GLY A 1040 -5.75 -38.25 -0.06
CA GLY A 1040 -5.84 -38.22 -1.51
C GLY A 1040 -5.30 -39.49 -2.18
N THR A 1041 -4.57 -40.31 -1.41
CA THR A 1041 -3.84 -41.49 -1.87
C THR A 1041 -4.43 -42.83 -1.38
N ASN A 1042 -5.52 -42.81 -0.59
CA ASN A 1042 -6.07 -43.96 0.14
C ASN A 1042 -5.04 -44.65 1.06
N SER A 1043 -4.02 -43.92 1.48
CA SER A 1043 -2.94 -44.37 2.35
C SER A 1043 -2.54 -43.23 3.28
N THR A 1044 -2.04 -43.53 4.48
CA THR A 1044 -1.61 -42.50 5.44
C THR A 1044 -0.54 -41.61 4.77
N GLU A 1045 -0.67 -40.28 4.85
CA GLU A 1045 0.23 -39.33 4.15
C GLU A 1045 1.17 -38.62 5.12
N VAL A 1046 2.44 -38.47 4.72
CA VAL A 1046 3.46 -37.68 5.42
C VAL A 1046 3.69 -36.38 4.69
N HIS A 1047 3.52 -35.27 5.39
CA HIS A 1047 3.70 -33.91 4.90
C HIS A 1047 4.82 -33.25 5.71
N ILE A 1048 5.98 -33.00 5.09
CA ILE A 1048 7.14 -32.38 5.73
C ILE A 1048 7.24 -30.94 5.26
N MET A 1049 7.35 -30.03 6.22
CA MET A 1049 7.40 -28.61 5.99
C MET A 1049 8.57 -27.98 6.74
N THR A 1050 9.24 -27.03 6.11
CA THR A 1050 10.34 -26.28 6.74
C THR A 1050 9.99 -24.80 6.85
N GLY A 1051 10.46 -24.17 7.92
CA GLY A 1051 10.45 -22.71 8.08
C GLY A 1051 11.64 -22.09 7.34
N LEU A 1052 11.43 -20.93 6.70
CA LEU A 1052 12.46 -20.20 5.94
C LEU A 1052 13.55 -19.60 6.85
#